data_AF-A0A972PWT4-F1
#
_entry.id   AF-A0A972PWT4-F1
#
_cell.length_a   1.000
_cell.length_b   1.000
_cell.length_c   1.000
_cell.angle_alpha   90.00
_cell.angle_beta   90.00
_cell.angle_gamma   90.00
#
_symmetry.space_group_name_H-M   'P 1'
#
loop_
_entity.id
_entity.type
_entity.pdbx_description
1 polymer ?
#
loop_
_entity_poly.entity_id
_entity_poly.type
_entity_poly.pdbx_seq_one_letter_code
_entity_poly.pdbx_strand_id
1 'polypeptide(L)'
;MRVRGAIIAAGLFLFVVMSMAALSPPPREARAAGVVAVTDFMGDRGIRAAADSAAPPRNPVKLIFVHHSCGENWLSDDDGGLGKALRDNNYFVSDTNYGWGPDEIGSSTDIGHWWSWFRGPSSTSYTGALYAESGQHSSYSRLASDPGGENEIVMFKSCFPNSALEGSPSDPVPPIASNPLKGGSSPLTVANAKGIYIDLLEYFKTRRDKLFIAVTAPPLRDGTYAANARAFNNWLVNDWLDGYPYPNVFVFDFYNVLTSNGGSAYASDFGWETGNHHRWLNGAVQHKTDGGGNTLAYPSGDDHPNYVGNQKATGEFLPLLNVAYNRFKAGQVPAPVITGVSPGSGSAGTQVTITGSGFGASRGESHVAFGPVRATQYFEWTDARIRCAVPEGALSGWLTVVTAGGTSNPFNFVVPLDVVASSCYFAEGYTGEGFQEWLCLLNRDPAPSRAQVTYLYADGSPPFTVDYPLAGDSRTTVNVNQEAGAGRDVSVRLESDGEVVAERPMYFDYKGKWDGGHDVVGAASPAEEWYFAEGYTGEGFEEWICVLNPGDAEAALTFRFQTEEAGEQVRVGYAVPARSRKTFNANEVLGAGFQASLAVTSTKPVVVERPMYFDYLGRGAHHWEGGHCVMGTPALATSFYFAEGTTREGFEAWITLQNPHDHPITVEAAYQLGPGQGNPVERSYEVGAGSRLTVFAADEVGYGKDFSAALSSGEPFLAERPVYFAYEHAGLAARGGHCVIGAEAPAGEWLFAEGYTGSSFQQWMCLQNPSPEDAVVEVVYYTQEAGELPARTLSVPARARITLPVNEHAGPGYQLSTRVRVTSGPDIVAERPMYFSYGPGWDGGHDVVGCAVGD
;
A
#
# COMPACT_ATOMS: atom_id res chain seq x y z
N MET A 1 9.80 -67.58 -33.93
CA MET A 1 8.40 -67.91 -33.57
C MET A 1 7.70 -66.58 -33.30
N ARG A 2 6.92 -65.94 -34.17
CA ARG A 2 5.80 -66.35 -35.04
C ARG A 2 4.54 -66.87 -34.30
N VAL A 3 3.65 -65.89 -34.02
CA VAL A 3 2.19 -65.79 -34.31
C VAL A 3 1.10 -66.36 -33.35
N ARG A 4 0.05 -65.50 -33.19
CA ARG A 4 -1.41 -65.72 -32.99
C ARG A 4 -1.92 -65.71 -31.54
N GLY A 5 -3.07 -65.11 -31.19
CA GLY A 5 -4.17 -64.49 -31.95
C GLY A 5 -5.28 -63.96 -31.00
N ALA A 6 -6.21 -63.18 -31.56
CA ALA A 6 -7.18 -62.26 -30.93
C ALA A 6 -8.52 -62.88 -30.43
N ILE A 7 -9.37 -62.05 -29.77
CA ILE A 7 -10.86 -61.86 -29.86
C ILE A 7 -11.27 -60.84 -28.74
N ILE A 8 -11.64 -59.56 -29.01
CA ILE A 8 -12.92 -58.90 -29.41
C ILE A 8 -14.05 -58.83 -28.34
N ALA A 9 -14.41 -57.60 -27.91
CA ALA A 9 -15.77 -56.98 -27.89
C ALA A 9 -15.76 -55.66 -27.06
N ALA A 10 -15.82 -54.46 -27.67
CA ALA A 10 -16.99 -53.56 -27.82
C ALA A 10 -17.39 -52.78 -26.53
N GLY A 11 -17.59 -51.46 -26.48
CA GLY A 11 -17.60 -50.42 -27.52
C GLY A 11 -17.69 -48.98 -26.95
N LEU A 12 -17.15 -48.05 -27.73
CA LEU A 12 -17.50 -46.64 -27.99
C LEU A 12 -18.36 -45.83 -26.98
N PHE A 13 -17.88 -44.64 -26.57
CA PHE A 13 -18.72 -43.43 -26.56
C PHE A 13 -17.88 -42.16 -26.84
N LEU A 14 -18.46 -41.33 -27.72
CA LEU A 14 -17.90 -40.16 -28.39
C LEU A 14 -18.32 -38.87 -27.65
N PHE A 15 -17.44 -37.87 -27.68
CA PHE A 15 -17.73 -36.45 -27.36
C PHE A 15 -18.83 -35.87 -28.27
N VAL A 16 -19.69 -34.97 -27.75
CA VAL A 16 -20.09 -33.66 -28.34
C VAL A 16 -20.84 -32.79 -27.30
N VAL A 17 -20.54 -31.49 -27.37
CA VAL A 17 -21.03 -30.27 -26.70
C VAL A 17 -22.54 -29.99 -26.87
N MET A 18 -23.24 -29.43 -25.86
CA MET A 18 -24.26 -28.36 -26.06
C MET A 18 -24.80 -27.70 -24.78
N SER A 19 -25.30 -26.47 -24.98
CA SER A 19 -25.73 -25.42 -24.03
C SER A 19 -27.23 -25.46 -23.65
N MET A 20 -27.60 -24.55 -22.74
CA MET A 20 -28.81 -24.30 -21.94
C MET A 20 -30.20 -24.33 -22.59
N ALA A 21 -31.24 -24.73 -21.82
CA ALA A 21 -32.51 -24.01 -21.61
C ALA A 21 -33.42 -24.67 -20.53
N ALA A 22 -34.33 -23.86 -19.97
CA ALA A 22 -35.06 -23.97 -18.69
C ALA A 22 -36.22 -25.00 -18.58
N LEU A 23 -36.57 -25.38 -17.34
CA LEU A 23 -37.83 -26.04 -16.94
C LEU A 23 -38.35 -25.49 -15.60
N SER A 24 -39.61 -25.04 -15.58
CA SER A 24 -40.37 -24.60 -14.39
C SER A 24 -41.06 -25.79 -13.69
N PRO A 25 -41.32 -25.76 -12.37
CA PRO A 25 -42.13 -26.78 -11.69
C PRO A 25 -43.59 -26.34 -11.40
N PRO A 26 -44.55 -27.29 -11.24
CA PRO A 26 -45.97 -27.04 -10.97
C PRO A 26 -46.32 -26.97 -9.46
N PRO A 27 -47.54 -26.55 -9.07
CA PRO A 27 -47.87 -26.16 -7.69
C PRO A 27 -48.29 -27.34 -6.80
N ARG A 28 -48.12 -27.20 -5.47
CA ARG A 28 -48.52 -28.19 -4.46
C ARG A 28 -49.67 -27.67 -3.59
N GLU A 29 -50.78 -28.41 -3.59
CA GLU A 29 -51.81 -28.36 -2.55
C GLU A 29 -51.50 -29.31 -1.38
N ALA A 30 -51.88 -28.82 -0.20
CA ALA A 30 -52.22 -29.45 1.08
C ALA A 30 -51.88 -30.92 1.35
N ARG A 31 -51.14 -31.17 2.44
CA ARG A 31 -51.29 -32.40 3.26
C ARG A 31 -51.10 -32.16 4.75
N ALA A 32 -52.14 -32.52 5.50
CA ALA A 32 -52.07 -32.88 6.91
C ALA A 32 -51.62 -34.35 7.07
N ALA A 33 -50.88 -34.59 8.16
CA ALA A 33 -50.63 -35.83 8.90
C ALA A 33 -50.06 -37.08 8.18
N GLY A 34 -48.88 -37.53 8.63
CA GLY A 34 -48.40 -38.91 8.44
C GLY A 34 -46.88 -39.03 8.25
N VAL A 35 -46.18 -39.30 9.35
CA VAL A 35 -44.73 -39.55 9.52
C VAL A 35 -44.06 -40.33 8.38
N VAL A 36 -43.00 -39.74 7.78
CA VAL A 36 -41.88 -40.44 7.13
C VAL A 36 -40.60 -39.73 7.56
N ALA A 37 -39.67 -40.49 8.15
CA ALA A 37 -38.39 -40.01 8.64
C ALA A 37 -37.50 -39.52 7.47
N VAL A 38 -37.16 -38.24 7.50
CA VAL A 38 -36.04 -37.66 6.75
C VAL A 38 -34.99 -37.28 7.79
N THR A 39 -33.75 -37.68 7.53
CA THR A 39 -32.56 -37.42 8.34
C THR A 39 -32.50 -35.98 8.81
N ASP A 40 -32.62 -35.84 10.11
CA ASP A 40 -32.70 -34.63 10.89
C ASP A 40 -31.32 -33.97 10.95
N PHE A 41 -31.17 -32.77 10.40
CA PHE A 41 -30.06 -31.88 10.72
C PHE A 41 -30.34 -31.29 12.11
N MET A 42 -30.22 -32.12 13.15
CA MET A 42 -30.51 -31.80 14.56
C MET A 42 -29.62 -30.69 15.17
N GLY A 43 -28.71 -30.07 14.41
CA GLY A 43 -27.78 -29.07 14.95
C GLY A 43 -28.40 -27.72 15.25
N ASP A 44 -29.28 -27.20 14.39
CA ASP A 44 -29.55 -25.75 14.37
C ASP A 44 -30.79 -25.32 15.19
N ARG A 45 -31.82 -26.17 15.30
CA ARG A 45 -32.96 -25.90 16.20
C ARG A 45 -32.63 -26.19 17.67
N GLY A 46 -31.73 -27.13 17.94
CA GLY A 46 -31.31 -27.50 19.29
C GLY A 46 -30.49 -26.41 19.99
N ILE A 47 -29.68 -25.65 19.25
CA ILE A 47 -28.90 -24.52 19.79
C ILE A 47 -29.80 -23.32 20.10
N ARG A 48 -30.80 -23.02 19.24
CA ARG A 48 -31.71 -21.88 19.45
C ARG A 48 -32.55 -22.00 20.73
N ALA A 49 -33.03 -23.20 21.09
CA ALA A 49 -33.81 -23.40 22.30
C ALA A 49 -32.98 -23.39 23.61
N ALA A 50 -31.68 -23.69 23.54
CA ALA A 50 -30.78 -23.68 24.71
C ALA A 50 -30.21 -22.29 25.05
N ALA A 51 -30.35 -21.31 24.15
CA ALA A 51 -29.82 -19.95 24.31
C ALA A 51 -30.89 -18.88 24.64
N ASP A 52 -32.17 -19.26 24.78
CA ASP A 52 -33.26 -18.34 25.07
C ASP A 52 -33.21 -17.86 26.53
N SER A 53 -32.67 -16.65 26.73
CA SER A 53 -32.52 -16.02 28.04
C SER A 53 -32.83 -14.53 27.95
N ALA A 54 -33.76 -14.07 28.78
CA ALA A 54 -34.05 -12.64 28.96
C ALA A 54 -33.12 -11.97 30.00
N ALA A 55 -32.07 -12.68 30.47
CA ALA A 55 -31.10 -12.10 31.38
C ALA A 55 -30.26 -11.02 30.65
N PRO A 56 -30.02 -9.85 31.28
CA PRO A 56 -29.22 -8.80 30.67
C PRO A 56 -27.76 -9.23 30.50
N PRO A 57 -27.00 -8.55 29.61
CA PRO A 57 -25.55 -8.70 29.54
C PRO A 57 -24.89 -8.56 30.92
N ARG A 58 -23.90 -9.42 31.20
CA ARG A 58 -23.15 -9.36 32.48
C ARG A 58 -22.24 -8.15 32.58
N ASN A 59 -21.75 -7.66 31.44
CA ASN A 59 -20.90 -6.48 31.31
C ASN A 59 -21.60 -5.46 30.41
N PRO A 60 -21.28 -4.15 30.54
CA PRO A 60 -21.79 -3.13 29.63
C PRO A 60 -21.55 -3.45 28.15
N VAL A 61 -22.59 -3.31 27.31
CA VAL A 61 -22.57 -3.54 25.85
C VAL A 61 -22.96 -2.26 25.12
N LYS A 62 -22.22 -1.90 24.06
CA LYS A 62 -22.54 -0.72 23.24
C LYS A 62 -23.64 -1.02 22.23
N LEU A 63 -24.64 -0.14 22.23
CA LEU A 63 -25.78 -0.17 21.33
C LEU A 63 -25.95 1.19 20.69
N ILE A 64 -26.12 1.23 19.37
CA ILE A 64 -26.55 2.44 18.67
C ILE A 64 -27.97 2.31 18.13
N PHE A 65 -28.79 3.33 18.36
CA PHE A 65 -30.13 3.42 17.80
C PHE A 65 -30.21 4.45 16.67
N VAL A 66 -30.40 3.98 15.45
CA VAL A 66 -30.66 4.81 14.27
C VAL A 66 -32.14 5.13 14.18
N HIS A 67 -32.48 6.39 14.45
CA HIS A 67 -33.87 6.82 14.47
C HIS A 67 -34.02 8.30 14.13
N HIS A 68 -35.28 8.70 14.08
CA HIS A 68 -35.74 10.08 14.07
C HIS A 68 -37.18 10.10 14.62
N SER A 69 -37.65 11.27 15.07
CA SER A 69 -39.04 11.52 15.49
C SER A 69 -39.50 10.52 16.57
N CYS A 70 -40.32 9.49 16.28
CA CYS A 70 -40.83 8.58 17.32
C CYS A 70 -39.75 7.87 18.15
N GLY A 71 -38.51 7.77 17.66
CA GLY A 71 -37.41 7.10 18.38
C GLY A 71 -36.85 7.97 19.49
N GLU A 72 -36.81 9.28 19.26
CA GLU A 72 -36.44 10.30 20.24
C GLU A 72 -37.43 10.27 21.41
N ASN A 73 -38.73 10.27 21.11
CA ASN A 73 -39.78 10.12 22.12
C ASN A 73 -39.67 8.78 22.86
N TRP A 74 -39.30 7.70 22.17
CA TRP A 74 -39.17 6.40 22.81
C TRP A 74 -37.97 6.34 23.77
N LEU A 75 -36.84 6.94 23.39
CA LEU A 75 -35.65 7.09 24.24
C LEU A 75 -35.89 8.00 25.45
N SER A 76 -36.62 9.10 25.24
CA SER A 76 -36.82 10.17 26.23
C SER A 76 -37.33 9.66 27.58
N ASP A 77 -36.73 10.22 28.62
CA ASP A 77 -36.92 9.84 30.02
C ASP A 77 -38.34 10.02 30.55
N ASP A 78 -39.06 11.01 30.02
CA ASP A 78 -40.39 11.43 30.46
C ASP A 78 -41.50 10.93 29.51
N ASP A 79 -41.12 10.23 28.43
CA ASP A 79 -42.02 9.65 27.46
C ASP A 79 -41.85 8.11 27.47
N GLY A 80 -41.12 7.53 26.52
CA GLY A 80 -40.98 6.08 26.42
C GLY A 80 -40.06 5.43 27.45
N GLY A 81 -39.12 6.17 28.03
CA GLY A 81 -38.20 5.70 29.06
C GLY A 81 -37.23 4.61 28.61
N LEU A 82 -37.04 4.38 27.30
CA LEU A 82 -36.19 3.31 26.79
C LEU A 82 -34.72 3.52 27.20
N GLY A 83 -34.22 4.75 27.18
CA GLY A 83 -32.83 5.05 27.59
C GLY A 83 -32.52 4.58 29.01
N LYS A 84 -33.40 4.91 29.97
CA LYS A 84 -33.32 4.44 31.37
C LYS A 84 -33.34 2.91 31.45
N ALA A 85 -34.27 2.27 30.75
CA ALA A 85 -34.44 0.82 30.79
C ALA A 85 -33.19 0.09 30.25
N LEU A 86 -32.62 0.58 29.14
CA LEU A 86 -31.39 0.06 28.54
C LEU A 86 -30.18 0.27 29.46
N ARG A 87 -30.02 1.47 30.04
CA ARG A 87 -28.99 1.76 31.04
C ARG A 87 -29.01 0.75 32.18
N ASP A 88 -30.19 0.49 32.74
CA ASP A 88 -30.38 -0.39 33.88
C ASP A 88 -30.18 -1.88 33.52
N ASN A 89 -30.03 -2.20 32.24
CA ASN A 89 -29.74 -3.54 31.70
C ASN A 89 -28.35 -3.64 31.06
N ASN A 90 -27.39 -2.81 31.49
CA ASN A 90 -26.00 -2.82 31.00
C ASN A 90 -25.87 -2.50 29.50
N TYR A 91 -26.74 -1.68 28.92
CA TYR A 91 -26.53 -1.15 27.59
C TYR A 91 -26.05 0.31 27.65
N PHE A 92 -24.90 0.57 27.03
CA PHE A 92 -24.43 1.93 26.77
C PHE A 92 -25.01 2.37 25.42
N VAL A 93 -25.93 3.34 25.45
CA VAL A 93 -26.72 3.72 24.28
C VAL A 93 -26.21 5.02 23.66
N SER A 94 -25.77 4.94 22.41
CA SER A 94 -25.69 6.09 21.50
C SER A 94 -26.89 6.07 20.56
N ASP A 95 -27.17 7.20 19.92
CA ASP A 95 -28.24 7.31 18.95
C ASP A 95 -27.84 8.18 17.76
N THR A 96 -28.62 8.14 16.69
CA THR A 96 -28.55 9.12 15.60
C THR A 96 -29.87 9.88 15.55
N ASN A 97 -29.89 11.06 14.95
CA ASN A 97 -31.13 11.81 14.70
C ASN A 97 -30.97 12.67 13.42
N TYR A 98 -31.92 13.60 13.18
CA TYR A 98 -31.87 14.53 12.05
C TYR A 98 -30.50 15.20 11.87
N GLY A 99 -30.00 15.23 10.64
CA GLY A 99 -28.72 15.85 10.29
C GLY A 99 -27.47 15.08 10.71
N TRP A 100 -27.62 13.92 11.36
CA TRP A 100 -26.49 13.14 11.85
C TRP A 100 -25.68 12.47 10.74
N GLY A 101 -24.36 12.42 10.92
CA GLY A 101 -23.45 11.57 10.13
C GLY A 101 -23.04 12.14 8.77
N PRO A 102 -22.23 11.37 8.01
CA PRO A 102 -21.81 11.77 6.66
C PRO A 102 -23.03 12.01 5.76
N ASP A 103 -22.96 13.04 4.93
CA ASP A 103 -24.04 13.43 3.99
C ASP A 103 -25.41 13.66 4.66
N GLU A 104 -25.43 13.99 5.95
CA GLU A 104 -26.65 14.15 6.76
C GLU A 104 -27.53 12.89 6.74
N ILE A 105 -26.93 11.70 6.60
CA ILE A 105 -27.63 10.42 6.38
C ILE A 105 -28.64 10.10 7.50
N GLY A 106 -28.46 10.64 8.71
CA GLY A 106 -29.42 10.56 9.83
C GLY A 106 -30.82 11.11 9.51
N SER A 107 -30.94 11.98 8.51
CA SER A 107 -32.23 12.46 8.00
C SER A 107 -32.94 11.45 7.08
N SER A 108 -32.25 10.40 6.63
CA SER A 108 -32.71 9.44 5.61
C SER A 108 -32.96 8.06 6.23
N THR A 109 -34.17 7.86 6.76
CA THR A 109 -34.52 6.69 7.61
C THR A 109 -35.83 5.99 7.20
N ASP A 110 -36.36 6.31 6.02
CA ASP A 110 -37.44 5.54 5.39
C ASP A 110 -36.96 4.16 4.96
N ILE A 111 -37.89 3.22 4.75
CA ILE A 111 -37.57 1.81 4.47
C ILE A 111 -36.58 1.67 3.30
N GLY A 112 -36.76 2.45 2.23
CA GLY A 112 -35.85 2.42 1.09
C GLY A 112 -34.45 2.94 1.36
N HIS A 113 -34.30 3.85 2.32
CA HIS A 113 -33.00 4.42 2.70
C HIS A 113 -32.13 3.41 3.45
N TRP A 114 -32.67 2.35 4.06
CA TRP A 114 -31.84 1.31 4.68
C TRP A 114 -30.89 0.66 3.67
N TRP A 115 -31.28 0.60 2.40
CA TRP A 115 -30.34 0.23 1.34
C TRP A 115 -29.17 1.20 1.26
N SER A 116 -29.39 2.53 1.29
CA SER A 116 -28.33 3.53 1.28
C SER A 116 -27.38 3.37 2.47
N TRP A 117 -27.90 3.10 3.67
CA TRP A 117 -27.12 2.87 4.89
C TRP A 117 -26.19 1.66 4.78
N PHE A 118 -26.69 0.51 4.34
CA PHE A 118 -25.98 -0.78 4.48
C PHE A 118 -25.43 -1.36 3.17
N ARG A 119 -25.94 -0.91 2.02
CA ARG A 119 -25.72 -1.55 0.71
C ARG A 119 -25.37 -0.57 -0.41
N GLY A 120 -25.62 0.73 -0.19
CA GLY A 120 -25.34 1.80 -1.13
C GLY A 120 -23.84 2.07 -1.29
N PRO A 121 -23.46 2.86 -2.32
CA PRO A 121 -22.06 3.20 -2.60
C PRO A 121 -21.31 3.83 -1.42
N SER A 122 -22.01 4.61 -0.60
CA SER A 122 -21.45 5.27 0.59
C SER A 122 -21.60 4.45 1.89
N SER A 123 -22.12 3.21 1.82
CA SER A 123 -22.43 2.41 3.02
C SER A 123 -21.22 2.15 3.92
N THR A 124 -20.02 2.02 3.37
CA THR A 124 -18.79 1.87 4.17
C THR A 124 -18.53 3.11 5.03
N SER A 125 -18.75 4.31 4.49
CA SER A 125 -18.61 5.58 5.23
C SER A 125 -19.67 5.68 6.33
N TYR A 126 -20.94 5.42 5.98
CA TYR A 126 -22.05 5.50 6.92
C TYR A 126 -21.93 4.48 8.06
N THR A 127 -21.63 3.21 7.73
CA THR A 127 -21.50 2.16 8.74
C THR A 127 -20.23 2.30 9.57
N GLY A 128 -19.13 2.82 9.01
CA GLY A 128 -17.94 3.18 9.77
C GLY A 128 -18.23 4.25 10.83
N ALA A 129 -18.90 5.34 10.44
CA ALA A 129 -19.33 6.38 11.38
C ALA A 129 -20.31 5.83 12.43
N LEU A 130 -21.28 5.01 12.00
CA LEU A 130 -22.28 4.39 12.88
C LEU A 130 -21.66 3.48 13.93
N TYR A 131 -20.68 2.66 13.56
CA TYR A 131 -20.04 1.74 14.49
C TYR A 131 -19.14 2.46 15.50
N ALA A 132 -18.54 3.60 15.13
CA ALA A 132 -17.70 4.39 16.02
C ALA A 132 -18.48 5.33 16.95
N GLU A 133 -19.74 5.65 16.62
CA GLU A 133 -20.52 6.67 17.32
C GLU A 133 -20.82 6.32 18.80
N SER A 134 -20.55 7.27 19.67
CA SER A 134 -20.65 7.15 21.14
C SER A 134 -21.37 8.34 21.80
N GLY A 135 -21.76 9.34 21.02
CA GLY A 135 -22.50 10.53 21.43
C GLY A 135 -23.99 10.27 21.69
N GLN A 136 -24.66 11.30 22.20
CA GLN A 136 -26.12 11.38 22.34
C GLN A 136 -26.60 12.53 21.45
N HIS A 137 -27.49 12.22 20.52
CA HIS A 137 -28.11 13.17 19.59
C HIS A 137 -29.58 13.42 19.94
N SER A 138 -30.05 12.84 21.05
CA SER A 138 -31.32 13.09 21.72
C SER A 138 -31.14 13.17 23.25
N SER A 139 -32.12 13.71 23.98
CA SER A 139 -32.05 13.82 25.44
C SER A 139 -32.66 12.61 26.16
N TYR A 140 -31.84 11.82 26.86
CA TYR A 140 -32.25 10.67 27.66
C TYR A 140 -31.16 10.25 28.66
N SER A 141 -31.53 9.51 29.71
CA SER A 141 -30.59 8.89 30.63
C SER A 141 -29.91 7.67 29.99
N ARG A 142 -28.58 7.57 30.11
CA ARG A 142 -27.79 6.41 29.68
C ARG A 142 -26.68 6.06 30.69
N LEU A 143 -25.92 5.00 30.45
CA LEU A 143 -24.72 4.69 31.25
C LEU A 143 -23.70 5.83 31.13
N ALA A 144 -23.12 6.24 32.26
CA ALA A 144 -22.22 7.40 32.31
C ALA A 144 -20.86 7.13 31.64
N SER A 145 -20.37 5.90 31.71
CA SER A 145 -19.07 5.50 31.17
C SER A 145 -19.26 4.71 29.88
N ASP A 146 -18.61 5.15 28.81
CA ASP A 146 -18.46 4.37 27.58
C ASP A 146 -17.53 3.17 27.87
N PRO A 147 -17.98 1.92 27.65
CA PRO A 147 -17.11 0.75 27.82
C PRO A 147 -16.01 0.62 26.75
N GLY A 148 -16.00 1.49 25.75
CA GLY A 148 -15.01 1.51 24.66
C GLY A 148 -15.33 0.54 23.54
N GLY A 149 -14.61 0.67 22.42
CA GLY A 149 -14.84 -0.13 21.21
C GLY A 149 -16.03 0.35 20.37
N GLU A 150 -16.33 -0.40 19.31
CA GLU A 150 -17.45 -0.14 18.40
C GLU A 150 -18.80 -0.57 19.01
N ASN A 151 -19.90 -0.02 18.49
CA ASN A 151 -21.23 -0.53 18.75
C ASN A 151 -21.33 -2.01 18.32
N GLU A 152 -21.71 -2.88 19.25
CA GLU A 152 -21.94 -4.32 19.00
C GLU A 152 -23.38 -4.56 18.53
N ILE A 153 -24.32 -3.70 18.96
CA ILE A 153 -25.74 -3.77 18.58
C ILE A 153 -26.10 -2.54 17.74
N VAL A 154 -26.76 -2.79 16.62
CA VAL A 154 -27.29 -1.76 15.71
C VAL A 154 -28.80 -1.90 15.65
N MET A 155 -29.51 -0.98 16.27
CA MET A 155 -30.96 -0.90 16.24
C MET A 155 -31.36 0.18 15.23
N PHE A 156 -32.32 -0.10 14.35
CA PHE A 156 -32.76 0.88 13.35
C PHE A 156 -34.28 0.85 13.16
N LYS A 157 -34.88 2.03 12.94
CA LYS A 157 -36.32 2.16 12.71
C LYS A 157 -36.67 3.23 11.69
N SER A 158 -37.76 3.01 10.97
CA SER A 158 -38.45 4.04 10.18
C SER A 158 -39.61 4.67 10.96
N CYS A 159 -40.03 5.88 10.58
CA CYS A 159 -41.18 6.57 11.22
C CYS A 159 -42.54 6.16 10.61
N PHE A 160 -43.64 6.56 11.26
CA PHE A 160 -45.01 6.12 10.94
C PHE A 160 -45.46 6.26 9.48
N PRO A 161 -44.96 7.21 8.63
CA PRO A 161 -45.35 7.24 7.22
C PRO A 161 -44.99 5.95 6.47
N ASN A 162 -44.00 5.20 6.97
CA ASN A 162 -43.57 3.93 6.40
C ASN A 162 -44.55 2.77 6.67
N SER A 163 -45.65 3.04 7.40
CA SER A 163 -46.79 2.12 7.54
C SER A 163 -47.88 2.35 6.47
N ALA A 164 -47.74 3.34 5.59
CA ALA A 164 -48.65 3.55 4.45
C ALA A 164 -48.31 2.64 3.25
N LEU A 165 -48.22 1.33 3.48
CA LEU A 165 -47.77 0.36 2.48
C LEU A 165 -48.86 0.04 1.45
N GLU A 166 -48.68 0.52 0.23
CA GLU A 166 -49.58 0.27 -0.90
C GLU A 166 -49.39 -1.14 -1.52
N GLY A 167 -50.17 -1.44 -2.56
CA GLY A 167 -50.11 -2.71 -3.30
C GLY A 167 -50.77 -3.87 -2.57
N SER A 168 -50.35 -5.10 -2.89
CA SER A 168 -50.82 -6.33 -2.25
C SER A 168 -49.67 -7.07 -1.54
N PRO A 169 -49.89 -7.70 -0.37
CA PRO A 169 -48.89 -8.54 0.28
C PRO A 169 -48.40 -9.73 -0.54
N SER A 170 -49.17 -10.13 -1.54
CA SER A 170 -48.87 -11.23 -2.48
C SER A 170 -48.17 -10.78 -3.77
N ASP A 171 -47.93 -9.48 -3.95
CA ASP A 171 -47.25 -8.98 -5.15
C ASP A 171 -45.82 -9.54 -5.24
N PRO A 172 -45.32 -9.83 -6.46
CA PRO A 172 -43.97 -10.36 -6.63
C PRO A 172 -42.94 -9.36 -6.15
N VAL A 173 -42.00 -9.82 -5.32
CA VAL A 173 -40.90 -9.01 -4.82
C VAL A 173 -39.93 -8.70 -5.97
N PRO A 174 -39.68 -7.43 -6.31
CA PRO A 174 -38.74 -7.09 -7.38
C PRO A 174 -37.29 -7.36 -6.94
N PRO A 175 -36.39 -7.77 -7.87
CA PRO A 175 -34.96 -7.76 -7.62
C PRO A 175 -34.48 -6.37 -7.17
N ILE A 176 -33.49 -6.31 -6.28
CA ILE A 176 -33.01 -5.03 -5.74
C ILE A 176 -32.55 -4.06 -6.84
N ALA A 177 -31.97 -4.56 -7.93
CA ALA A 177 -31.51 -3.74 -9.06
C ALA A 177 -32.64 -2.92 -9.71
N SER A 178 -33.87 -3.45 -9.71
CA SER A 178 -35.06 -2.84 -10.30
C SER A 178 -36.10 -2.39 -9.27
N ASN A 179 -35.77 -2.45 -7.98
CA ASN A 179 -36.69 -2.05 -6.92
C ASN A 179 -36.75 -0.51 -6.85
N PRO A 180 -37.89 0.13 -7.13
CA PRO A 180 -37.97 1.58 -7.23
C PRO A 180 -37.93 2.28 -5.87
N LEU A 181 -38.10 1.56 -4.76
CA LEU A 181 -37.96 2.11 -3.41
C LEU A 181 -36.48 2.24 -3.00
N LYS A 182 -35.55 1.60 -3.71
CA LYS A 182 -34.12 1.56 -3.37
C LYS A 182 -33.52 2.97 -3.26
N GLY A 183 -33.13 3.34 -2.05
CA GLY A 183 -32.52 4.65 -1.77
C GLY A 183 -33.48 5.83 -1.77
N GLY A 184 -34.80 5.59 -1.76
CA GLY A 184 -35.82 6.64 -1.68
C GLY A 184 -37.00 6.25 -0.79
N SER A 185 -38.06 7.08 -0.81
CA SER A 185 -39.25 6.90 0.05
C SER A 185 -40.50 6.40 -0.69
N SER A 186 -40.47 6.31 -2.03
CA SER A 186 -41.64 6.01 -2.86
C SER A 186 -41.23 5.34 -4.18
N PRO A 187 -42.06 4.47 -4.80
CA PRO A 187 -43.36 4.00 -4.34
C PRO A 187 -43.25 2.99 -3.19
N LEU A 188 -43.93 3.29 -2.08
CA LEU A 188 -43.92 2.48 -0.87
C LEU A 188 -44.98 1.39 -0.94
N THR A 189 -44.64 0.26 -1.56
CA THR A 189 -45.50 -0.93 -1.62
C THR A 189 -44.96 -2.05 -0.73
N VAL A 190 -45.83 -3.01 -0.36
CA VAL A 190 -45.41 -4.19 0.41
C VAL A 190 -44.29 -4.97 -0.30
N ALA A 191 -44.40 -5.18 -1.62
CA ALA A 191 -43.39 -5.90 -2.39
C ALA A 191 -42.04 -5.16 -2.43
N ASN A 192 -42.05 -3.85 -2.64
CA ASN A 192 -40.82 -3.05 -2.68
C ASN A 192 -40.13 -3.05 -1.31
N ALA A 193 -40.89 -2.89 -0.22
CA ALA A 193 -40.35 -2.93 1.14
C ALA A 193 -39.71 -4.30 1.45
N LYS A 194 -40.38 -5.42 1.11
CA LYS A 194 -39.81 -6.77 1.24
C LYS A 194 -38.47 -6.90 0.50
N GLY A 195 -38.39 -6.36 -0.72
CA GLY A 195 -37.17 -6.39 -1.53
C GLY A 195 -35.98 -5.67 -0.90
N ILE A 196 -36.21 -4.57 -0.18
CA ILE A 196 -35.14 -3.88 0.57
C ILE A 196 -34.62 -4.77 1.69
N TYR A 197 -35.50 -5.25 2.57
CA TYR A 197 -35.13 -6.08 3.72
C TYR A 197 -34.42 -7.38 3.29
N ILE A 198 -34.85 -8.03 2.21
CA ILE A 198 -34.16 -9.22 1.68
C ILE A 198 -32.71 -8.88 1.28
N ASP A 199 -32.46 -7.75 0.61
CA ASP A 199 -31.10 -7.36 0.22
C ASP A 199 -30.22 -6.98 1.41
N LEU A 200 -30.79 -6.44 2.51
CA LEU A 200 -30.03 -6.14 3.72
C LEU A 200 -29.36 -7.38 4.34
N LEU A 201 -29.98 -8.56 4.20
CA LEU A 201 -29.40 -9.81 4.72
C LEU A 201 -28.03 -10.11 4.09
N GLU A 202 -27.79 -9.69 2.86
CA GLU A 202 -26.49 -9.86 2.21
C GLU A 202 -25.39 -9.02 2.86
N TYR A 203 -25.72 -7.87 3.46
CA TYR A 203 -24.78 -7.13 4.32
C TYR A 203 -24.67 -7.78 5.70
N PHE A 204 -25.78 -8.14 6.34
CA PHE A 204 -25.73 -8.72 7.69
C PHE A 204 -24.96 -10.04 7.76
N LYS A 205 -24.90 -10.82 6.67
CA LYS A 205 -24.03 -12.02 6.55
C LYS A 205 -22.54 -11.72 6.72
N THR A 206 -22.10 -10.53 6.33
CA THR A 206 -20.69 -10.12 6.39
C THR A 206 -20.30 -9.58 7.76
N ARG A 207 -21.29 -9.17 8.58
CA ARG A 207 -21.11 -8.55 9.89
C ARG A 207 -21.62 -9.43 11.04
N ARG A 208 -21.06 -10.63 11.17
CA ARG A 208 -21.39 -11.58 12.27
C ARG A 208 -20.83 -11.17 13.63
N ASP A 209 -20.01 -10.13 13.64
CA ASP A 209 -19.53 -9.40 14.80
C ASP A 209 -20.57 -8.40 15.35
N LYS A 210 -21.67 -8.15 14.62
CA LYS A 210 -22.73 -7.20 14.99
C LYS A 210 -24.08 -7.90 15.12
N LEU A 211 -24.90 -7.44 16.06
CA LEU A 211 -26.32 -7.80 16.17
C LEU A 211 -27.19 -6.68 15.59
N PHE A 212 -27.97 -6.98 14.56
CA PHE A 212 -28.90 -6.04 13.94
C PHE A 212 -30.33 -6.22 14.47
N ILE A 213 -30.92 -5.15 14.98
CA ILE A 213 -32.30 -5.12 15.49
C ILE A 213 -33.13 -4.24 14.56
N ALA A 214 -33.96 -4.87 13.74
CA ALA A 214 -34.93 -4.18 12.90
C ALA A 214 -36.20 -3.88 13.71
N VAL A 215 -36.52 -2.60 13.86
CA VAL A 215 -37.73 -2.15 14.56
C VAL A 215 -38.75 -1.70 13.53
N THR A 216 -39.94 -2.29 13.56
CA THR A 216 -41.00 -1.94 12.60
C THR A 216 -41.51 -0.51 12.81
N ALA A 217 -41.99 0.14 11.74
CA ALA A 217 -42.54 1.49 11.82
C ALA A 217 -43.82 1.52 12.68
N PRO A 218 -44.09 2.59 13.46
CA PRO A 218 -45.34 2.73 14.20
C PRO A 218 -46.58 2.70 13.29
N PRO A 219 -47.76 2.28 13.80
CA PRO A 219 -48.99 2.25 13.02
C PRO A 219 -49.53 3.66 12.76
N LEU A 220 -50.29 3.81 11.67
CA LEU A 220 -51.07 5.01 11.38
C LEU A 220 -52.45 4.93 12.05
N ARG A 221 -53.06 6.07 12.31
CA ARG A 221 -54.49 6.19 12.67
C ARG A 221 -55.38 5.98 11.46
N ASP A 222 -54.91 6.39 10.28
CA ASP A 222 -55.57 6.10 9.01
C ASP A 222 -55.53 4.60 8.71
N GLY A 223 -56.70 4.01 8.56
CA GLY A 223 -56.87 2.58 8.29
C GLY A 223 -56.63 2.17 6.84
N THR A 224 -56.43 3.10 5.91
CA THR A 224 -56.41 2.86 4.46
C THR A 224 -55.47 1.71 4.05
N TYR A 225 -54.26 1.68 4.61
CA TYR A 225 -53.25 0.64 4.31
C TYR A 225 -52.90 -0.24 5.52
N ALA A 226 -53.69 -0.18 6.60
CA ALA A 226 -53.38 -0.84 7.87
C ALA A 226 -53.31 -2.39 7.77
N ALA A 227 -54.10 -2.99 6.88
CA ALA A 227 -54.02 -4.44 6.63
C ALA A 227 -52.70 -4.84 5.94
N ASN A 228 -52.22 -4.01 5.02
CA ASN A 228 -50.94 -4.24 4.33
C ASN A 228 -49.75 -4.08 5.28
N ALA A 229 -49.77 -3.04 6.13
CA ALA A 229 -48.77 -2.85 7.16
C ALA A 229 -48.73 -4.02 8.15
N ARG A 230 -49.90 -4.51 8.59
CA ARG A 230 -49.99 -5.74 9.41
C ARG A 230 -49.35 -6.93 8.70
N ALA A 231 -49.70 -7.16 7.42
CA ALA A 231 -49.17 -8.29 6.67
C ALA A 231 -47.65 -8.21 6.48
N PHE A 232 -47.12 -7.02 6.22
CA PHE A 232 -45.68 -6.79 6.09
C PHE A 232 -44.92 -7.03 7.40
N ASN A 233 -45.43 -6.52 8.52
CA ASN A 233 -44.79 -6.70 9.83
C ASN A 233 -44.86 -8.17 10.30
N ASN A 234 -45.97 -8.86 10.04
CA ASN A 234 -46.05 -10.30 10.27
C ASN A 234 -45.02 -11.06 9.43
N TRP A 235 -44.81 -10.66 8.17
CA TRP A 235 -43.80 -11.27 7.31
C TRP A 235 -42.37 -11.02 7.83
N LEU A 236 -42.06 -9.79 8.30
CA LEU A 236 -40.75 -9.50 8.90
C LEU A 236 -40.45 -10.42 10.09
N VAL A 237 -41.43 -10.65 10.96
CA VAL A 237 -41.25 -11.48 12.17
C VAL A 237 -41.19 -12.97 11.84
N ASN A 238 -42.07 -13.46 10.95
CA ASN A 238 -42.30 -14.89 10.79
C ASN A 238 -41.56 -15.51 9.60
N ASP A 239 -41.28 -14.74 8.55
CA ASP A 239 -40.84 -15.28 7.25
C ASP A 239 -39.51 -14.67 6.75
N TRP A 240 -39.19 -13.41 7.07
CA TRP A 240 -38.03 -12.72 6.47
C TRP A 240 -36.70 -13.42 6.77
N LEU A 241 -36.55 -13.95 7.98
CA LEU A 241 -35.33 -14.63 8.43
C LEU A 241 -35.35 -16.15 8.15
N ASP A 242 -36.34 -16.66 7.42
CA ASP A 242 -36.37 -18.08 7.04
C ASP A 242 -35.17 -18.44 6.15
N GLY A 243 -34.41 -19.43 6.60
CA GLY A 243 -33.18 -19.85 5.94
C GLY A 243 -31.97 -18.94 6.18
N TYR A 244 -32.11 -17.86 6.97
CA TYR A 244 -30.97 -17.05 7.40
C TYR A 244 -30.16 -17.81 8.47
N PRO A 245 -28.87 -18.10 8.22
CA PRO A 245 -28.12 -19.10 9.00
C PRO A 245 -27.48 -18.56 10.28
N TYR A 246 -27.53 -17.25 10.54
CA TYR A 246 -26.81 -16.62 11.64
C TYR A 246 -27.79 -16.00 12.66
N PRO A 247 -27.49 -16.05 13.97
CA PRO A 247 -28.35 -15.45 14.99
C PRO A 247 -28.06 -13.96 15.21
N ASN A 248 -27.60 -13.24 14.18
CA ASN A 248 -27.15 -11.86 14.28
C ASN A 248 -28.16 -10.83 13.74
N VAL A 249 -29.42 -11.25 13.53
CA VAL A 249 -30.53 -10.38 13.12
C VAL A 249 -31.77 -10.73 13.94
N PHE A 250 -32.48 -9.72 14.44
CA PHE A 250 -33.74 -9.87 15.17
C PHE A 250 -34.73 -8.76 14.79
N VAL A 251 -36.03 -9.07 14.82
CA VAL A 251 -37.11 -8.12 14.51
C VAL A 251 -37.90 -7.82 15.77
N PHE A 252 -38.06 -6.54 16.11
CA PHE A 252 -39.04 -6.09 17.10
C PHE A 252 -40.23 -5.45 16.40
N ASP A 253 -41.42 -6.00 16.65
CA ASP A 253 -42.65 -5.57 15.98
C ASP A 253 -43.34 -4.45 16.77
N PHE A 254 -42.71 -3.28 16.75
CA PHE A 254 -43.20 -2.06 17.40
C PHE A 254 -44.59 -1.65 16.89
N TYR A 255 -44.85 -1.86 15.59
CA TYR A 255 -46.19 -1.72 15.01
C TYR A 255 -47.22 -2.54 15.79
N ASN A 256 -46.98 -3.84 15.95
CA ASN A 256 -47.93 -4.73 16.62
C ASN A 256 -48.22 -4.31 18.06
N VAL A 257 -47.17 -4.00 18.82
CA VAL A 257 -47.29 -3.59 20.23
C VAL A 257 -48.18 -2.35 20.41
N LEU A 258 -48.16 -1.44 19.43
CA LEU A 258 -48.90 -0.17 19.45
C LEU A 258 -50.32 -0.22 18.86
N THR A 259 -50.84 -1.40 18.51
CA THR A 259 -52.17 -1.57 17.89
C THR A 259 -53.26 -2.12 18.83
N SER A 260 -52.94 -2.21 20.12
CA SER A 260 -53.86 -2.65 21.18
C SER A 260 -53.58 -1.88 22.47
N ASN A 261 -54.63 -1.65 23.27
CA ASN A 261 -54.54 -0.89 24.51
C ASN A 261 -55.52 -1.42 25.56
N GLY A 262 -55.45 -0.88 26.78
CA GLY A 262 -56.34 -1.24 27.90
C GLY A 262 -57.77 -0.68 27.79
N GLY A 263 -58.26 -0.42 26.57
CA GLY A 263 -59.58 0.15 26.30
C GLY A 263 -59.61 1.67 26.10
N SER A 264 -58.47 2.37 26.23
CA SER A 264 -58.33 3.80 25.89
C SER A 264 -56.91 4.17 25.49
N ALA A 265 -56.75 5.31 24.81
CA ALA A 265 -55.46 5.80 24.33
C ALA A 265 -54.41 6.05 25.42
N TYR A 266 -54.81 6.18 26.69
CA TYR A 266 -53.91 6.42 27.83
C TYR A 266 -53.95 5.28 28.85
N ALA A 267 -54.47 4.11 28.47
CA ALA A 267 -54.46 2.90 29.29
C ALA A 267 -53.56 1.84 28.66
N SER A 268 -52.63 1.28 29.43
CA SER A 268 -51.75 0.21 28.96
C SER A 268 -52.36 -1.16 29.23
N ASP A 269 -52.29 -2.04 28.23
CA ASP A 269 -52.52 -3.49 28.34
C ASP A 269 -51.20 -4.26 28.55
N PHE A 270 -50.11 -3.57 28.94
CA PHE A 270 -48.84 -4.22 29.26
C PHE A 270 -49.03 -5.32 30.33
N GLY A 271 -48.51 -6.51 30.05
CA GLY A 271 -48.63 -7.69 30.93
C GLY A 271 -49.98 -8.41 30.87
N TRP A 272 -50.96 -7.94 30.09
CA TRP A 272 -52.25 -8.62 29.96
C TRP A 272 -52.15 -9.90 29.13
N GLU A 273 -53.05 -10.85 29.36
CA GLU A 273 -53.07 -12.10 28.60
C GLU A 273 -53.54 -11.87 27.15
N THR A 274 -54.53 -11.00 26.96
CA THR A 274 -55.11 -10.63 25.66
C THR A 274 -54.56 -9.30 25.18
N GLY A 275 -54.45 -9.13 23.86
CA GLY A 275 -53.91 -7.93 23.26
C GLY A 275 -52.90 -8.26 22.18
N ASN A 276 -52.46 -7.25 21.45
CA ASN A 276 -51.38 -7.37 20.49
C ASN A 276 -50.06 -7.12 21.22
N HIS A 277 -49.19 -8.14 21.22
CA HIS A 277 -47.94 -8.15 21.96
C HIS A 277 -46.81 -8.74 21.12
N HIS A 278 -45.60 -8.21 21.26
CA HIS A 278 -44.38 -8.89 20.85
C HIS A 278 -43.45 -8.86 22.05
N ARG A 279 -43.46 -9.93 22.84
CA ARG A 279 -42.87 -9.93 24.19
C ARG A 279 -42.21 -11.24 24.55
N TRP A 280 -41.42 -11.23 25.62
CA TRP A 280 -41.00 -12.43 26.32
C TRP A 280 -41.95 -12.73 27.49
N LEU A 281 -42.58 -13.90 27.50
CA LEU A 281 -43.45 -14.33 28.59
C LEU A 281 -43.32 -15.83 28.81
N ASN A 282 -43.21 -16.26 30.08
CA ASN A 282 -43.17 -17.67 30.49
C ASN A 282 -42.11 -18.51 29.77
N GLY A 283 -40.93 -17.94 29.52
CA GLY A 283 -39.82 -18.68 28.91
C GLY A 283 -39.87 -18.76 27.38
N ALA A 284 -40.75 -18.00 26.72
CA ALA A 284 -40.86 -18.00 25.26
C ALA A 284 -41.09 -16.60 24.69
N VAL A 285 -40.59 -16.39 23.48
CA VAL A 285 -40.98 -15.23 22.65
C VAL A 285 -42.41 -15.45 22.17
N GLN A 286 -43.27 -14.46 22.38
CA GLN A 286 -44.64 -14.43 21.92
C GLN A 286 -44.83 -13.29 20.91
N HIS A 287 -45.36 -13.61 19.73
CA HIS A 287 -45.90 -12.64 18.77
C HIS A 287 -47.40 -12.86 18.67
N LYS A 288 -48.18 -12.03 19.36
CA LYS A 288 -49.64 -12.11 19.47
C LYS A 288 -50.30 -10.99 18.67
N THR A 289 -51.27 -11.36 17.85
CA THR A 289 -52.08 -10.46 17.01
C THR A 289 -53.59 -10.70 17.22
N ASP A 290 -53.95 -11.32 18.35
CA ASP A 290 -55.28 -11.88 18.63
C ASP A 290 -56.21 -10.93 19.42
N GLY A 291 -55.78 -9.70 19.70
CA GLY A 291 -56.58 -8.70 20.40
C GLY A 291 -56.16 -7.27 20.07
N GLY A 292 -56.96 -6.55 19.27
CA GLY A 292 -56.66 -5.17 18.88
C GLY A 292 -56.99 -4.90 17.41
N GLY A 293 -56.61 -3.71 16.94
CA GLY A 293 -56.79 -3.29 15.55
C GLY A 293 -55.52 -3.42 14.71
N ASN A 294 -55.52 -2.71 13.58
CA ASN A 294 -54.32 -2.48 12.76
C ASN A 294 -53.92 -1.00 12.76
N THR A 295 -54.56 -0.16 13.56
CA THR A 295 -54.28 1.28 13.63
C THR A 295 -53.72 1.66 14.99
N LEU A 296 -53.14 2.86 15.08
CA LEU A 296 -52.52 3.37 16.30
C LEU A 296 -53.50 3.43 17.47
N ALA A 297 -53.20 2.67 18.51
CA ALA A 297 -54.00 2.62 19.73
C ALA A 297 -53.63 3.70 20.76
N TYR A 298 -52.47 4.36 20.59
CA TYR A 298 -51.88 5.31 21.54
C TYR A 298 -51.50 6.67 20.92
N PRO A 299 -52.42 7.47 20.33
CA PRO A 299 -52.03 8.74 19.70
C PRO A 299 -51.64 9.83 20.72
N SER A 300 -50.65 10.67 20.39
CA SER A 300 -50.25 11.87 21.17
C SER A 300 -50.79 13.20 20.59
N GLY A 301 -51.33 13.18 19.38
CA GLY A 301 -51.96 14.33 18.71
C GLY A 301 -52.07 14.13 17.21
N ASP A 302 -51.02 13.57 16.61
CA ASP A 302 -50.95 13.04 15.25
C ASP A 302 -50.77 11.50 15.31
N ASP A 303 -49.99 10.92 14.39
CA ASP A 303 -49.64 9.50 14.34
C ASP A 303 -48.42 9.12 15.22
N HIS A 304 -47.86 10.07 15.98
CA HIS A 304 -46.88 9.73 17.01
C HIS A 304 -47.55 8.94 18.15
N PRO A 305 -46.92 7.87 18.66
CA PRO A 305 -47.35 7.24 19.88
C PRO A 305 -47.16 8.17 21.08
N ASN A 306 -48.09 8.12 22.04
CA ASN A 306 -47.98 8.79 23.32
C ASN A 306 -47.15 7.97 24.32
N TYR A 307 -46.86 8.59 25.46
CA TYR A 307 -46.02 8.01 26.51
C TYR A 307 -46.48 6.64 27.02
N VAL A 308 -47.78 6.35 27.06
CA VAL A 308 -48.29 5.05 27.52
C VAL A 308 -47.94 3.94 26.52
N GLY A 309 -48.11 4.23 25.22
CA GLY A 309 -47.74 3.31 24.15
C GLY A 309 -46.23 3.07 24.10
N ASN A 310 -45.43 4.14 24.19
CA ASN A 310 -43.98 4.05 24.19
C ASN A 310 -43.46 3.27 25.42
N GLN A 311 -44.04 3.47 26.61
CA GLN A 311 -43.70 2.71 27.82
C GLN A 311 -44.08 1.23 27.72
N LYS A 312 -45.24 0.91 27.13
CA LYS A 312 -45.60 -0.49 26.82
C LYS A 312 -44.54 -1.13 25.94
N ALA A 313 -44.14 -0.45 24.86
CA ALA A 313 -43.13 -0.94 23.96
C ALA A 313 -41.77 -1.15 24.62
N THR A 314 -41.34 -0.23 25.50
CA THR A 314 -40.13 -0.40 26.31
C THR A 314 -40.18 -1.69 27.15
N GLY A 315 -41.30 -1.91 27.85
CA GLY A 315 -41.49 -3.08 28.70
C GLY A 315 -41.49 -4.41 27.93
N GLU A 316 -42.00 -4.43 26.70
CA GLU A 316 -42.03 -5.63 25.86
C GLU A 316 -40.71 -5.86 25.11
N PHE A 317 -40.05 -4.79 24.68
CA PHE A 317 -38.82 -4.84 23.89
C PHE A 317 -37.62 -5.30 24.71
N LEU A 318 -37.41 -4.75 25.91
CA LEU A 318 -36.16 -4.94 26.65
C LEU A 318 -35.84 -6.42 26.93
N PRO A 319 -36.79 -7.27 27.39
CA PRO A 319 -36.54 -8.70 27.52
C PRO A 319 -36.20 -9.39 26.20
N LEU A 320 -36.79 -8.96 25.08
CA LEU A 320 -36.51 -9.53 23.76
C LEU A 320 -35.15 -9.12 23.23
N LEU A 321 -34.69 -7.90 23.50
CA LEU A 321 -33.33 -7.48 23.21
C LEU A 321 -32.31 -8.37 23.93
N ASN A 322 -32.55 -8.67 25.21
CA ASN A 322 -31.71 -9.60 25.98
C ASN A 322 -31.70 -11.00 25.35
N VAL A 323 -32.85 -11.52 24.92
CA VAL A 323 -32.94 -12.82 24.21
C VAL A 323 -32.15 -12.79 22.91
N ALA A 324 -32.32 -11.75 22.08
CA ALA A 324 -31.60 -11.58 20.83
C ALA A 324 -30.09 -11.54 21.05
N TYR A 325 -29.63 -10.79 22.06
CA TYR A 325 -28.22 -10.71 22.43
C TYR A 325 -27.66 -12.06 22.90
N ASN A 326 -28.36 -12.77 23.79
CA ASN A 326 -27.88 -14.07 24.25
C ASN A 326 -27.80 -15.11 23.12
N ARG A 327 -28.78 -15.13 22.20
CA ARG A 327 -28.72 -15.95 20.98
C ARG A 327 -27.53 -15.59 20.09
N PHE A 328 -27.31 -14.30 19.88
CA PHE A 328 -26.19 -13.78 19.11
C PHE A 328 -24.85 -14.25 19.68
N LYS A 329 -24.63 -14.08 21.00
CA LYS A 329 -23.40 -14.52 21.67
C LYS A 329 -23.23 -16.04 21.66
N ALA A 330 -24.29 -16.82 21.80
CA ALA A 330 -24.23 -18.28 21.74
C ALA A 330 -23.88 -18.82 20.33
N GLY A 331 -24.22 -18.07 19.28
CA GLY A 331 -23.88 -18.43 17.89
C GLY A 331 -22.50 -18.01 17.41
N GLN A 332 -21.71 -17.31 18.23
CA GLN A 332 -20.34 -16.97 17.88
C GLN A 332 -19.44 -18.20 18.09
N VAL A 333 -18.95 -18.78 16.98
CA VAL A 333 -17.88 -19.80 17.04
C VAL A 333 -16.61 -19.10 17.50
N PRO A 334 -15.95 -19.54 18.59
CA PRO A 334 -14.72 -18.91 19.05
C PRO A 334 -13.65 -18.93 17.96
N ALA A 335 -12.85 -17.87 17.90
CA ALA A 335 -11.68 -17.83 17.04
C ALA A 335 -10.73 -19.00 17.40
N PRO A 336 -10.07 -19.60 16.39
CA PRO A 336 -9.07 -20.65 16.64
C PRO A 336 -7.93 -20.12 17.51
N VAL A 337 -7.25 -20.98 18.26
CA VAL A 337 -6.10 -20.58 19.08
C VAL A 337 -4.89 -21.44 18.72
N ILE A 338 -3.78 -20.80 18.32
CA ILE A 338 -2.49 -21.46 18.12
C ILE A 338 -1.76 -21.52 19.45
N THR A 339 -1.40 -22.73 19.89
CA THR A 339 -0.57 -22.98 21.08
C THR A 339 0.88 -23.32 20.74
N GLY A 340 1.17 -23.69 19.49
CA GLY A 340 2.55 -23.93 19.04
C GLY A 340 2.67 -24.16 17.54
N VAL A 341 3.87 -23.88 17.00
CA VAL A 341 4.26 -24.15 15.62
C VAL A 341 5.67 -24.77 15.63
N SER A 342 5.89 -25.85 14.88
CA SER A 342 7.19 -26.52 14.77
C SER A 342 7.45 -27.07 13.35
N PRO A 343 8.59 -26.72 12.73
CA PRO A 343 9.57 -25.72 13.17
C PRO A 343 8.93 -24.31 13.23
N GLY A 344 9.48 -23.40 14.03
CA GLY A 344 9.03 -21.99 14.10
C GLY A 344 9.56 -21.11 12.96
N SER A 345 10.33 -21.71 12.04
CA SER A 345 10.93 -21.06 10.89
C SER A 345 11.10 -22.02 9.72
N GLY A 346 11.13 -21.50 8.49
CA GLY A 346 11.44 -22.28 7.28
C GLY A 346 11.13 -21.54 5.97
N SER A 347 11.93 -21.80 4.93
CA SER A 347 11.71 -21.29 3.58
C SER A 347 10.56 -22.02 2.87
N ALA A 348 10.14 -21.53 1.70
CA ALA A 348 9.10 -22.15 0.88
C ALA A 348 9.34 -23.66 0.68
N GLY A 349 8.29 -24.46 0.84
CA GLY A 349 8.35 -25.93 0.80
C GLY A 349 8.65 -26.61 2.15
N THR A 350 9.08 -25.88 3.18
CA THR A 350 9.28 -26.45 4.53
C THR A 350 7.96 -26.97 5.11
N GLN A 351 7.93 -28.21 5.61
CA GLN A 351 6.73 -28.76 6.27
C GLN A 351 6.64 -28.29 7.73
N VAL A 352 5.51 -27.69 8.09
CA VAL A 352 5.24 -27.18 9.45
C VAL A 352 4.09 -27.93 10.11
N THR A 353 4.19 -28.12 11.43
CA THR A 353 3.10 -28.61 12.29
C THR A 353 2.61 -27.48 13.18
N ILE A 354 1.31 -27.21 13.15
CA ILE A 354 0.63 -26.22 13.98
C ILE A 354 -0.26 -26.96 14.98
N THR A 355 -0.16 -26.64 16.26
CA THR A 355 -0.97 -27.19 17.35
C THR A 355 -1.83 -26.11 18.01
N GLY A 356 -3.03 -26.46 18.44
CA GLY A 356 -3.98 -25.49 18.96
C GLY A 356 -5.35 -26.05 19.33
N SER A 357 -6.37 -25.21 19.28
CA SER A 357 -7.78 -25.58 19.47
C SER A 357 -8.70 -24.72 18.58
N GLY A 358 -9.91 -25.21 18.30
CA GLY A 358 -10.89 -24.48 17.49
C GLY A 358 -10.58 -24.47 15.99
N PHE A 359 -9.71 -25.38 15.52
CA PHE A 359 -9.38 -25.54 14.10
C PHE A 359 -10.50 -26.27 13.32
N GLY A 360 -11.40 -26.95 14.02
CA GLY A 360 -12.48 -27.74 13.43
C GLY A 360 -12.05 -29.17 13.09
N ALA A 361 -13.02 -30.10 13.13
CA ALA A 361 -12.79 -31.53 12.91
C ALA A 361 -12.31 -31.87 11.47
N SER A 362 -12.51 -30.98 10.51
CA SER A 362 -12.01 -31.08 9.14
C SER A 362 -11.79 -29.68 8.56
N ARG A 363 -10.97 -29.57 7.49
CA ARG A 363 -10.57 -28.28 6.92
C ARG A 363 -11.75 -27.47 6.36
N GLY A 364 -12.57 -28.08 5.50
CA GLY A 364 -13.55 -27.32 4.70
C GLY A 364 -12.88 -26.16 3.96
N GLU A 365 -13.44 -24.95 4.11
CA GLU A 365 -12.94 -23.67 3.58
C GLU A 365 -11.86 -22.99 4.47
N SER A 366 -11.50 -23.60 5.60
CA SER A 366 -10.48 -23.07 6.51
C SER A 366 -9.08 -23.17 5.91
N HIS A 367 -8.17 -22.28 6.33
CA HIS A 367 -6.80 -22.26 5.81
C HIS A 367 -5.78 -21.74 6.83
N VAL A 368 -4.51 -22.03 6.59
CA VAL A 368 -3.36 -21.42 7.24
C VAL A 368 -2.84 -20.28 6.36
N ALA A 369 -2.56 -19.13 6.95
CA ALA A 369 -1.94 -17.98 6.29
C ALA A 369 -0.58 -17.67 6.90
N PHE A 370 0.41 -17.42 6.04
CA PHE A 370 1.74 -16.92 6.37
C PHE A 370 1.80 -15.46 5.89
N GLY A 371 1.50 -14.51 6.78
CA GLY A 371 1.23 -13.12 6.40
C GLY A 371 0.05 -13.05 5.41
N PRO A 372 0.22 -12.40 4.24
CA PRO A 372 -0.83 -12.32 3.23
C PRO A 372 -1.01 -13.61 2.40
N VAL A 373 -0.10 -14.59 2.50
CA VAL A 373 -0.06 -15.75 1.60
C VAL A 373 -0.69 -16.99 2.23
N ARG A 374 -1.62 -17.63 1.50
CA ARG A 374 -2.28 -18.85 1.96
C ARG A 374 -1.45 -20.09 1.66
N ALA A 375 -1.36 -21.01 2.62
CA ALA A 375 -0.82 -22.33 2.37
C ALA A 375 -1.73 -23.09 1.39
N THR A 376 -1.13 -23.70 0.37
CA THR A 376 -1.83 -24.44 -0.69
C THR A 376 -1.74 -25.96 -0.51
N GLN A 377 -0.73 -26.44 0.23
CA GLN A 377 -0.47 -27.86 0.46
C GLN A 377 -0.68 -28.25 1.92
N TYR A 378 -1.55 -29.23 2.16
CA TYR A 378 -1.91 -29.72 3.50
C TYR A 378 -1.75 -31.24 3.57
N PHE A 379 -1.20 -31.71 4.69
CA PHE A 379 -0.92 -33.11 4.97
C PHE A 379 -1.80 -33.67 6.11
N GLU A 380 -2.36 -32.80 6.96
CA GLU A 380 -3.22 -33.17 8.08
C GLU A 380 -4.08 -31.98 8.54
N TRP A 381 -5.33 -32.22 8.94
CA TRP A 381 -6.18 -31.24 9.60
C TRP A 381 -7.11 -31.93 10.61
N THR A 382 -7.09 -31.47 11.86
CA THR A 382 -7.96 -31.88 12.97
C THR A 382 -8.21 -30.67 13.86
N ASP A 383 -9.12 -30.79 14.83
CA ASP A 383 -9.46 -29.67 15.72
C ASP A 383 -8.27 -29.15 16.55
N ALA A 384 -7.26 -30.00 16.78
CA ALA A 384 -6.10 -29.67 17.62
C ALA A 384 -4.76 -29.61 16.86
N ARG A 385 -4.72 -29.99 15.57
CA ARG A 385 -3.48 -30.12 14.81
C ARG A 385 -3.66 -29.93 13.30
N ILE A 386 -2.76 -29.17 12.70
CA ILE A 386 -2.64 -28.97 11.24
C ILE A 386 -1.20 -29.29 10.80
N ARG A 387 -1.03 -29.94 9.66
CA ARG A 387 0.27 -30.01 8.96
C ARG A 387 0.14 -29.47 7.54
N CYS A 388 1.00 -28.53 7.16
CA CYS A 388 1.04 -27.91 5.83
C CYS A 388 2.48 -27.58 5.42
N ALA A 389 2.68 -27.16 4.17
CA ALA A 389 3.95 -26.62 3.70
C ALA A 389 3.93 -25.08 3.69
N VAL A 390 5.07 -24.43 3.94
CA VAL A 390 5.27 -22.99 3.73
C VAL A 390 5.09 -22.69 2.23
N PRO A 391 4.18 -21.78 1.81
CA PRO A 391 3.95 -21.47 0.40
C PRO A 391 5.06 -20.59 -0.19
N GLU A 392 5.19 -20.59 -1.52
CA GLU A 392 6.03 -19.64 -2.24
C GLU A 392 5.54 -18.20 -2.03
N GLY A 393 6.45 -17.24 -1.86
CA GLY A 393 6.12 -15.84 -1.54
C GLY A 393 5.71 -15.58 -0.08
N ALA A 394 5.80 -16.57 0.82
CA ALA A 394 5.56 -16.36 2.24
C ALA A 394 6.55 -15.34 2.83
N LEU A 395 6.07 -14.44 3.69
CA LEU A 395 6.89 -13.44 4.38
C LEU A 395 7.08 -13.81 5.85
N SER A 396 8.19 -13.36 6.44
CA SER A 396 8.35 -13.39 7.91
C SER A 396 7.25 -12.56 8.58
N GLY A 397 6.72 -13.07 9.70
CA GLY A 397 5.70 -12.39 10.48
C GLY A 397 4.60 -13.34 10.94
N TRP A 398 3.36 -12.87 10.90
CA TRP A 398 2.24 -13.59 11.52
C TRP A 398 1.79 -14.79 10.71
N LEU A 399 1.97 -15.97 11.30
CA LEU A 399 1.24 -17.17 10.92
C LEU A 399 -0.09 -17.20 11.67
N THR A 400 -1.19 -17.40 10.94
CA THR A 400 -2.54 -17.53 11.51
C THR A 400 -3.31 -18.70 10.91
N VAL A 401 -4.30 -19.21 11.65
CA VAL A 401 -5.32 -20.14 11.17
C VAL A 401 -6.63 -19.39 11.03
N VAL A 402 -7.27 -19.47 9.87
CA VAL A 402 -8.57 -18.84 9.60
C VAL A 402 -9.63 -19.92 9.48
N THR A 403 -10.65 -19.85 10.34
CA THR A 403 -11.82 -20.76 10.34
C THR A 403 -13.12 -19.95 10.28
N ALA A 404 -14.27 -20.64 10.31
CA ALA A 404 -15.58 -19.99 10.42
C ALA A 404 -15.76 -19.19 11.73
N GLY A 405 -14.95 -19.46 12.77
CA GLY A 405 -14.92 -18.71 14.03
C GLY A 405 -14.03 -17.47 14.02
N GLY A 406 -13.34 -17.20 12.90
CA GLY A 406 -12.44 -16.06 12.74
C GLY A 406 -10.98 -16.48 12.56
N THR A 407 -10.08 -15.54 12.82
CA THR A 407 -8.63 -15.71 12.69
C THR A 407 -8.01 -15.95 14.06
N SER A 408 -7.02 -16.85 14.13
CA SER A 408 -6.34 -17.14 15.39
C SER A 408 -5.50 -15.99 15.93
N ASN A 409 -5.03 -16.12 17.17
CA ASN A 409 -3.85 -15.36 17.59
C ASN A 409 -2.70 -15.59 16.60
N PRO A 410 -1.88 -14.56 16.33
CA PRO A 410 -0.72 -14.71 15.47
C PRO A 410 0.37 -15.51 16.20
N PHE A 411 1.07 -16.34 15.44
CA PHE A 411 2.36 -16.90 15.84
C PHE A 411 3.45 -16.23 15.01
N ASN A 412 4.54 -15.77 15.62
CA ASN A 412 5.67 -15.22 14.88
C ASN A 412 6.43 -16.34 14.17
N PHE A 413 6.19 -16.50 12.87
CA PHE A 413 6.88 -17.47 12.05
C PHE A 413 7.96 -16.76 11.23
N VAL A 414 9.19 -17.24 11.32
CA VAL A 414 10.31 -16.68 10.57
C VAL A 414 10.42 -17.44 9.25
N VAL A 415 10.06 -16.80 8.14
CA VAL A 415 10.53 -17.25 6.83
C VAL A 415 11.93 -16.64 6.71
N PRO A 416 13.02 -17.44 6.81
CA PRO A 416 14.34 -16.91 6.54
C PRO A 416 14.26 -16.30 5.14
N LEU A 417 14.47 -14.99 5.06
CA LEU A 417 14.81 -14.40 3.78
C LEU A 417 16.03 -15.21 3.30
N ASP A 418 16.11 -15.50 2.00
CA ASP A 418 17.43 -15.40 1.40
C ASP A 418 17.81 -13.95 1.71
N VAL A 419 18.54 -13.71 2.81
CA VAL A 419 18.69 -12.35 3.36
C VAL A 419 19.36 -11.57 2.24
N VAL A 420 18.63 -10.66 1.63
CA VAL A 420 19.20 -9.63 0.78
C VAL A 420 19.43 -8.47 1.74
N ALA A 421 20.59 -8.44 2.37
CA ALA A 421 21.04 -7.34 3.23
C ALA A 421 21.26 -6.07 2.40
N SER A 422 21.67 -6.21 1.14
CA SER A 422 21.67 -5.11 0.17
C SER A 422 21.27 -5.56 -1.24
N SER A 423 20.56 -4.68 -1.95
CA SER A 423 20.27 -4.80 -3.37
C SER A 423 20.82 -3.59 -4.12
N CYS A 424 21.28 -3.82 -5.35
CA CYS A 424 21.85 -2.77 -6.19
C CYS A 424 21.46 -3.00 -7.65
N TYR A 425 21.09 -1.95 -8.38
CA TYR A 425 20.56 -2.04 -9.74
C TYR A 425 21.23 -1.05 -10.70
N PHE A 426 21.46 -1.50 -11.93
CA PHE A 426 22.03 -0.72 -13.03
C PHE A 426 21.21 -0.97 -14.31
N ALA A 427 20.68 0.09 -14.91
CA ALA A 427 19.83 0.07 -16.09
C ALA A 427 20.59 0.21 -17.42
N GLU A 428 21.75 0.84 -17.41
CA GLU A 428 22.70 0.91 -18.53
C GLU A 428 23.71 -0.25 -18.46
N GLY A 429 24.24 -0.59 -19.63
CA GLY A 429 25.38 -1.47 -19.83
C GLY A 429 25.43 -1.91 -21.30
N TYR A 430 26.64 -2.09 -21.82
CA TYR A 430 26.85 -2.55 -23.20
C TYR A 430 28.19 -3.26 -23.35
N THR A 431 28.15 -4.50 -23.82
CA THR A 431 29.33 -5.37 -23.94
C THR A 431 29.85 -5.51 -25.38
N GLY A 432 29.46 -4.58 -26.26
CA GLY A 432 29.89 -4.58 -27.66
C GLY A 432 31.28 -3.98 -27.90
N GLU A 433 31.64 -3.93 -29.17
CA GLU A 433 32.89 -3.30 -29.61
C GLU A 433 32.95 -1.85 -29.15
N GLY A 434 34.12 -1.42 -28.69
CA GLY A 434 34.35 -0.07 -28.18
C GLY A 434 33.90 0.15 -26.74
N PHE A 435 33.49 -0.87 -25.98
CA PHE A 435 33.07 -0.72 -24.58
C PHE A 435 33.72 -1.75 -23.67
N GLN A 436 34.09 -1.32 -22.47
CA GLN A 436 34.56 -2.16 -21.37
C GLN A 436 33.84 -1.77 -20.09
N GLU A 437 33.01 -2.68 -19.59
CA GLU A 437 32.17 -2.54 -18.42
C GLU A 437 32.66 -3.46 -17.30
N TRP A 438 32.73 -2.90 -16.11
CA TRP A 438 33.10 -3.60 -14.90
C TRP A 438 32.06 -3.38 -13.82
N LEU A 439 32.03 -4.29 -12.85
CA LEU A 439 31.21 -4.15 -11.65
C LEU A 439 32.11 -4.27 -10.42
N CYS A 440 32.15 -3.22 -9.61
CA CYS A 440 33.03 -3.07 -8.46
C CYS A 440 32.22 -3.27 -7.18
N LEU A 441 32.56 -4.28 -6.38
CA LEU A 441 31.82 -4.69 -5.19
C LEU A 441 32.65 -4.46 -3.93
N LEU A 442 32.14 -3.66 -3.00
CA LEU A 442 32.72 -3.49 -1.67
C LEU A 442 31.88 -4.27 -0.65
N ASN A 443 32.49 -5.24 0.01
CA ASN A 443 32.00 -5.80 1.26
C ASN A 443 32.82 -5.21 2.41
N ARG A 444 32.24 -4.25 3.13
CA ARG A 444 32.88 -3.63 4.29
C ARG A 444 32.63 -4.38 5.60
N ASP A 445 31.76 -5.40 5.58
CA ASP A 445 31.52 -6.19 6.77
C ASP A 445 32.74 -7.07 7.02
N PRO A 446 33.21 -7.22 8.28
CA PRO A 446 34.27 -8.17 8.60
C PRO A 446 33.87 -9.63 8.31
N ALA A 447 32.56 -9.89 8.20
CA ALA A 447 32.03 -11.18 7.83
C ALA A 447 32.05 -11.35 6.29
N PRO A 448 32.38 -12.55 5.78
CA PRO A 448 32.20 -12.84 4.37
C PRO A 448 30.71 -12.83 4.01
N SER A 449 30.41 -12.39 2.79
CA SER A 449 29.07 -12.39 2.20
C SER A 449 29.08 -13.07 0.84
N ARG A 450 27.91 -13.18 0.23
CA ARG A 450 27.71 -13.64 -1.13
C ARG A 450 26.87 -12.60 -1.86
N ALA A 451 27.31 -12.20 -3.05
CA ALA A 451 26.53 -11.37 -3.96
C ALA A 451 26.07 -12.20 -5.16
N GLN A 452 24.77 -12.21 -5.41
CA GLN A 452 24.16 -12.77 -6.60
C GLN A 452 23.96 -11.66 -7.62
N VAL A 453 24.62 -11.78 -8.77
CA VAL A 453 24.56 -10.81 -9.87
C VAL A 453 23.75 -11.42 -11.02
N THR A 454 22.65 -10.78 -11.36
CA THR A 454 21.77 -11.14 -12.46
C THR A 454 21.89 -10.12 -13.60
N TYR A 455 22.27 -10.61 -14.77
CA TYR A 455 22.32 -9.87 -16.02
C TYR A 455 20.98 -9.99 -16.76
N LEU A 456 20.40 -8.85 -17.17
CA LEU A 456 19.16 -8.76 -17.94
C LEU A 456 19.43 -8.09 -19.29
N TYR A 457 18.79 -8.59 -20.35
CA TYR A 457 19.12 -8.24 -21.73
C TYR A 457 17.97 -7.53 -22.45
N ALA A 458 18.30 -6.67 -23.42
CA ALA A 458 17.30 -6.02 -24.28
C ALA A 458 16.74 -6.95 -25.37
N ASP A 459 17.48 -7.99 -25.76
CA ASP A 459 17.13 -8.90 -26.85
C ASP A 459 16.08 -9.97 -26.48
N GLY A 460 15.59 -9.92 -25.23
CA GLY A 460 14.63 -10.90 -24.69
C GLY A 460 15.25 -12.23 -24.26
N SER A 461 16.58 -12.36 -24.29
CA SER A 461 17.27 -13.50 -23.69
C SER A 461 16.91 -13.64 -22.21
N PRO A 462 16.78 -14.87 -21.69
CA PRO A 462 16.48 -15.08 -20.27
C PRO A 462 17.58 -14.48 -19.39
N PRO A 463 17.23 -13.96 -18.20
CA PRO A 463 18.23 -13.49 -17.24
C PRO A 463 19.29 -14.55 -16.92
N PHE A 464 20.52 -14.10 -16.75
CA PHE A 464 21.67 -14.95 -16.42
C PHE A 464 22.26 -14.54 -15.07
N THR A 465 22.43 -15.49 -14.15
CA THR A 465 22.84 -15.20 -12.77
C THR A 465 24.15 -15.88 -12.42
N VAL A 466 25.04 -15.15 -11.74
CA VAL A 466 26.32 -15.61 -11.21
C VAL A 466 26.43 -15.27 -9.72
N ASP A 467 26.92 -16.20 -8.92
CA ASP A 467 27.18 -15.99 -7.49
C ASP A 467 28.66 -15.64 -7.25
N TYR A 468 28.93 -14.57 -6.51
CA TYR A 468 30.25 -14.14 -6.07
C TYR A 468 30.40 -14.30 -4.56
N PRO A 469 31.31 -15.16 -4.08
CA PRO A 469 31.73 -15.11 -2.68
C PRO A 469 32.58 -13.86 -2.45
N LEU A 470 32.20 -13.04 -1.48
CA LEU A 470 32.91 -11.84 -1.08
C LEU A 470 33.55 -12.06 0.28
N ALA A 471 34.85 -11.85 0.38
CA ALA A 471 35.52 -11.86 1.68
C ALA A 471 35.06 -10.65 2.50
N GLY A 472 35.19 -10.72 3.83
CA GLY A 472 34.97 -9.57 4.68
C GLY A 472 36.06 -8.51 4.48
N ASP A 473 35.75 -7.25 4.74
CA ASP A 473 36.65 -6.10 4.60
C ASP A 473 37.39 -6.11 3.24
N SER A 474 36.67 -6.35 2.14
CA SER A 474 37.26 -6.59 0.83
C SER A 474 36.55 -5.90 -0.32
N ARG A 475 37.31 -5.74 -1.41
CA ARG A 475 36.83 -5.33 -2.73
C ARG A 475 36.96 -6.50 -3.71
N THR A 476 35.98 -6.64 -4.59
CA THR A 476 35.99 -7.53 -5.76
C THR A 476 35.61 -6.77 -7.03
N THR A 477 36.32 -6.99 -8.13
CA THR A 477 35.98 -6.42 -9.45
C THR A 477 35.60 -7.54 -10.42
N VAL A 478 34.45 -7.38 -11.09
CA VAL A 478 33.88 -8.33 -12.06
C VAL A 478 33.99 -7.76 -13.48
N ASN A 479 34.39 -8.57 -14.45
CA ASN A 479 34.44 -8.19 -15.86
C ASN A 479 33.11 -8.54 -16.54
N VAL A 480 32.26 -7.52 -16.75
CA VAL A 480 30.91 -7.73 -17.29
C VAL A 480 30.96 -8.18 -18.75
N ASN A 481 31.86 -7.62 -19.57
CA ASN A 481 32.04 -8.03 -20.98
C ASN A 481 32.32 -9.53 -21.13
N GLN A 482 33.11 -10.10 -20.22
CA GLN A 482 33.48 -11.50 -20.27
C GLN A 482 32.29 -12.42 -19.93
N GLU A 483 31.36 -11.96 -19.09
CA GLU A 483 30.33 -12.82 -18.49
C GLU A 483 28.95 -12.67 -19.12
N ALA A 484 28.50 -11.44 -19.39
CA ALA A 484 27.18 -11.17 -19.94
C ALA A 484 27.03 -11.59 -21.43
N GLY A 485 28.17 -11.89 -22.07
CA GLY A 485 28.27 -12.24 -23.48
C GLY A 485 28.48 -11.00 -24.36
N ALA A 486 29.25 -11.16 -25.44
CA ALA A 486 29.68 -10.04 -26.29
C ALA A 486 28.53 -9.41 -27.10
N GLY A 487 28.59 -8.10 -27.29
CA GLY A 487 27.71 -7.37 -28.20
C GLY A 487 26.27 -7.19 -27.71
N ARG A 488 26.06 -7.05 -26.40
CA ARG A 488 24.72 -7.02 -25.80
C ARG A 488 24.51 -5.75 -24.98
N ASP A 489 23.31 -5.19 -25.08
CA ASP A 489 22.80 -4.27 -24.07
C ASP A 489 22.48 -5.07 -22.81
N VAL A 490 23.12 -4.71 -21.70
CA VAL A 490 23.02 -5.44 -20.44
C VAL A 490 22.61 -4.49 -19.31
N SER A 491 21.79 -4.99 -18.40
CA SER A 491 21.49 -4.35 -17.12
C SER A 491 21.84 -5.32 -16.01
N VAL A 492 22.14 -4.81 -14.83
CA VAL A 492 22.55 -5.61 -13.67
C VAL A 492 21.56 -5.43 -12.54
N ARG A 493 21.16 -6.56 -11.93
CA ARG A 493 20.55 -6.62 -10.59
C ARG A 493 21.49 -7.41 -9.69
N LEU A 494 21.87 -6.83 -8.57
CA LEU A 494 22.67 -7.46 -7.52
C LEU A 494 21.84 -7.64 -6.27
N GLU A 495 21.95 -8.80 -5.64
CA GLU A 495 21.36 -9.11 -4.34
C GLU A 495 22.43 -9.77 -3.46
N SER A 496 22.70 -9.24 -2.26
CA SER A 496 23.73 -9.79 -1.37
C SER A 496 23.22 -10.08 0.04
N ASP A 497 23.76 -11.13 0.68
CA ASP A 497 23.49 -11.46 2.08
C ASP A 497 24.33 -10.71 3.12
N GLY A 498 25.20 -9.79 2.69
CA GLY A 498 25.87 -8.80 3.52
C GLY A 498 25.69 -7.38 2.98
N GLU A 499 26.17 -6.37 3.71
CA GLU A 499 26.08 -4.97 3.27
C GLU A 499 27.11 -4.68 2.16
N VAL A 500 26.69 -4.88 0.91
CA VAL A 500 27.52 -4.64 -0.27
C VAL A 500 27.11 -3.35 -0.98
N VAL A 501 28.10 -2.48 -1.23
CA VAL A 501 27.98 -1.33 -2.13
C VAL A 501 28.57 -1.73 -3.49
N ALA A 502 27.93 -1.30 -4.58
CA ALA A 502 28.41 -1.54 -5.92
C ALA A 502 28.46 -0.27 -6.76
N GLU A 503 29.55 -0.12 -7.53
CA GLU A 503 29.74 0.87 -8.58
C GLU A 503 29.97 0.17 -9.92
N ARG A 504 29.57 0.81 -11.03
CA ARG A 504 29.67 0.26 -12.39
C ARG A 504 30.45 1.22 -13.28
N PRO A 505 31.78 1.07 -13.37
CA PRO A 505 32.55 1.84 -14.31
C PRO A 505 32.50 1.24 -15.71
N MET A 506 32.34 2.12 -16.69
CA MET A 506 32.46 1.84 -18.11
C MET A 506 33.53 2.73 -18.72
N TYR A 507 34.32 2.15 -19.61
CA TYR A 507 35.30 2.84 -20.44
C TYR A 507 34.95 2.54 -21.90
N PHE A 508 34.97 3.56 -22.76
CA PHE A 508 34.46 3.42 -24.10
C PHE A 508 35.17 4.27 -25.16
N ASP A 509 34.96 3.86 -26.40
CA ASP A 509 35.10 4.64 -27.63
C ASP A 509 33.77 4.56 -28.38
N TYR A 510 32.90 5.51 -28.06
CA TYR A 510 31.54 5.57 -28.54
C TYR A 510 31.54 5.83 -30.05
N LYS A 511 31.08 4.83 -30.82
CA LYS A 511 30.99 4.86 -32.28
C LYS A 511 32.33 5.14 -32.99
N GLY A 512 33.47 4.89 -32.33
CA GLY A 512 34.78 5.23 -32.90
C GLY A 512 35.03 6.74 -32.99
N LYS A 513 34.28 7.54 -32.21
CA LYS A 513 34.22 9.00 -32.33
C LYS A 513 34.51 9.70 -31.01
N TRP A 514 33.90 9.27 -29.92
CA TRP A 514 34.02 9.92 -28.62
C TRP A 514 34.47 8.90 -27.59
N ASP A 515 35.73 8.98 -27.20
CA ASP A 515 36.25 8.17 -26.10
C ASP A 515 35.89 8.78 -24.75
N GLY A 516 35.98 7.96 -23.70
CA GLY A 516 35.57 8.38 -22.37
C GLY A 516 35.43 7.23 -21.40
N GLY A 517 34.86 7.57 -20.26
CA GLY A 517 34.37 6.59 -19.31
C GLY A 517 33.57 7.27 -18.20
N HIS A 518 32.67 6.50 -17.61
CA HIS A 518 31.78 6.98 -16.56
C HIS A 518 31.58 5.90 -15.51
N ASP A 519 31.13 6.31 -14.33
CA ASP A 519 30.82 5.43 -13.22
C ASP A 519 29.53 5.91 -12.55
N VAL A 520 28.83 4.98 -11.90
CA VAL A 520 27.65 5.27 -11.08
C VAL A 520 27.62 4.36 -9.86
N VAL A 521 27.13 4.88 -8.74
CA VAL A 521 26.65 4.04 -7.64
C VAL A 521 25.29 3.47 -8.04
N GLY A 522 25.11 2.15 -7.90
CA GLY A 522 23.85 1.54 -8.32
C GLY A 522 22.68 1.88 -7.39
N ALA A 523 21.47 1.89 -7.94
CA ALA A 523 20.28 2.22 -7.18
C ALA A 523 19.96 1.14 -6.13
N ALA A 524 19.53 1.53 -4.94
CA ALA A 524 19.17 0.58 -3.88
C ALA A 524 17.89 -0.22 -4.21
N SER A 525 16.95 0.37 -4.96
CA SER A 525 15.66 -0.25 -5.28
C SER A 525 15.04 0.29 -6.58
N PRO A 526 14.23 -0.50 -7.29
CA PRO A 526 13.38 -0.01 -8.37
C PRO A 526 12.25 0.89 -7.83
N ALA A 527 11.84 1.88 -8.62
CA ALA A 527 10.78 2.83 -8.28
C ALA A 527 9.88 3.15 -9.48
N GLU A 528 8.71 3.73 -9.20
CA GLU A 528 7.75 4.13 -10.24
C GLU A 528 8.00 5.54 -10.79
N GLU A 529 8.84 6.34 -10.14
CA GLU A 529 9.24 7.67 -10.57
C GLU A 529 10.76 7.82 -10.50
N TRP A 530 11.35 8.57 -11.44
CA TRP A 530 12.79 8.83 -11.52
C TRP A 530 13.05 10.24 -12.07
N TYR A 531 14.04 10.93 -11.52
CA TYR A 531 14.33 12.34 -11.81
C TYR A 531 15.79 12.56 -12.21
N PHE A 532 16.01 13.51 -13.13
CA PHE A 532 17.30 13.97 -13.65
C PHE A 532 17.26 15.47 -13.90
N ALA A 533 18.29 16.23 -13.50
CA ALA A 533 18.31 17.70 -13.59
C ALA A 533 19.10 18.26 -14.77
N GLU A 534 20.08 17.51 -15.28
CA GLU A 534 20.77 17.84 -16.53
C GLU A 534 20.16 17.07 -17.71
N GLY A 535 20.30 17.67 -18.90
CA GLY A 535 20.12 17.03 -20.19
C GLY A 535 20.25 18.04 -21.31
N TYR A 536 20.75 17.59 -22.47
CA TYR A 536 20.93 18.44 -23.62
C TYR A 536 20.87 17.64 -24.93
N THR A 537 19.92 17.99 -25.80
CA THR A 537 19.72 17.33 -27.09
C THR A 537 20.22 18.17 -28.28
N GLY A 538 21.03 19.19 -28.01
CA GLY A 538 21.59 20.07 -29.03
C GLY A 538 22.72 19.45 -29.84
N GLU A 539 23.31 20.26 -30.73
CA GLU A 539 24.44 19.84 -31.54
C GLU A 539 25.63 19.42 -30.66
N GLY A 540 26.28 18.32 -31.03
CA GLY A 540 27.42 17.76 -30.31
C GLY A 540 27.05 16.77 -29.21
N PHE A 541 25.77 16.51 -28.94
CA PHE A 541 25.33 15.64 -27.84
C PHE A 541 24.38 14.52 -28.30
N GLU A 542 24.63 13.31 -27.78
CA GLU A 542 23.71 12.17 -27.84
C GLU A 542 23.36 11.71 -26.44
N GLU A 543 22.11 11.92 -26.03
CA GLU A 543 21.59 11.53 -24.71
C GLU A 543 20.66 10.33 -24.85
N TRP A 544 20.77 9.40 -23.89
CA TRP A 544 19.95 8.19 -23.85
C TRP A 544 19.28 8.02 -22.49
N ILE A 545 18.15 7.32 -22.50
CA ILE A 545 17.41 6.92 -21.30
C ILE A 545 17.45 5.40 -21.24
N CYS A 546 18.24 4.85 -20.33
CA CYS A 546 18.37 3.42 -20.09
C CYS A 546 17.40 3.01 -18.99
N VAL A 547 16.50 2.05 -19.27
CA VAL A 547 15.49 1.59 -18.31
C VAL A 547 15.58 0.08 -18.10
N LEU A 548 15.76 -0.34 -16.86
CA LEU A 548 15.65 -1.73 -16.42
C LEU A 548 14.28 -1.98 -15.80
N ASN A 549 13.58 -3.00 -16.27
CA ASN A 549 12.39 -3.56 -15.63
C ASN A 549 12.74 -4.92 -15.01
N PRO A 550 13.02 -4.98 -13.69
CA PRO A 550 13.34 -6.24 -13.03
C PRO A 550 12.09 -7.07 -12.70
N GLY A 551 10.89 -6.50 -12.87
CA GLY A 551 9.63 -7.11 -12.50
C GLY A 551 9.04 -8.07 -13.53
N ASP A 552 8.01 -8.79 -13.12
CA ASP A 552 7.38 -9.88 -13.89
C ASP A 552 6.28 -9.42 -14.86
N ALA A 553 6.06 -8.11 -14.97
CA ALA A 553 5.06 -7.51 -15.84
C ALA A 553 5.69 -6.37 -16.66
N GLU A 554 5.14 -6.11 -17.85
CA GLU A 554 5.54 -4.95 -18.66
C GLU A 554 5.30 -3.64 -17.90
N ALA A 555 6.28 -2.74 -17.99
CA ALA A 555 6.27 -1.41 -17.40
C ALA A 555 6.01 -0.39 -18.52
N ALA A 556 4.87 0.29 -18.49
CA ALA A 556 4.58 1.40 -19.42
C ALA A 556 5.14 2.70 -18.84
N LEU A 557 5.80 3.50 -19.69
CA LEU A 557 6.56 4.68 -19.30
C LEU A 557 5.94 5.96 -19.87
N THR A 558 6.05 7.03 -19.09
CA THR A 558 5.83 8.41 -19.52
C THR A 558 7.10 9.22 -19.23
N PHE A 559 7.58 9.94 -20.24
CA PHE A 559 8.71 10.87 -20.09
C PHE A 559 8.17 12.30 -20.05
N ARG A 560 8.55 13.05 -19.03
CA ARG A 560 8.22 14.47 -18.86
C ARG A 560 9.53 15.26 -18.87
N PHE A 561 9.81 15.93 -19.98
CA PHE A 561 11.00 16.75 -20.10
C PHE A 561 10.66 18.18 -19.69
N GLN A 562 11.31 18.72 -18.66
CA GLN A 562 11.18 20.14 -18.33
C GLN A 562 12.31 20.90 -19.05
N THR A 563 11.94 21.68 -20.07
CA THR A 563 12.90 22.35 -20.96
C THR A 563 13.03 23.83 -20.64
N GLU A 564 14.21 24.40 -20.82
CA GLU A 564 14.40 25.86 -20.70
C GLU A 564 13.68 26.60 -21.84
N GLU A 565 13.66 26.01 -23.04
CA GLU A 565 13.19 26.67 -24.25
C GLU A 565 11.66 26.64 -24.41
N ALA A 566 10.99 25.57 -23.97
CA ALA A 566 9.58 25.31 -24.25
C ALA A 566 8.75 24.83 -23.05
N GLY A 567 9.29 24.89 -21.82
CA GLY A 567 8.65 24.34 -20.62
C GLY A 567 8.46 22.82 -20.70
N GLU A 568 7.45 22.29 -20.02
CA GLU A 568 7.26 20.83 -19.92
C GLU A 568 6.77 20.20 -21.24
N GLN A 569 7.45 19.14 -21.66
CA GLN A 569 7.15 18.32 -22.83
C GLN A 569 6.89 16.87 -22.40
N VAL A 570 5.63 16.44 -22.50
CA VAL A 570 5.22 15.07 -22.13
C VAL A 570 5.26 14.15 -23.35
N ARG A 571 5.80 12.95 -23.19
CA ARG A 571 5.90 11.88 -24.20
C ARG A 571 5.43 10.55 -23.60
N VAL A 572 4.52 9.86 -24.29
CA VAL A 572 3.86 8.63 -23.84
C VAL A 572 3.98 7.54 -24.89
N GLY A 573 3.63 6.30 -24.54
CA GLY A 573 3.61 5.16 -25.46
C GLY A 573 4.92 4.35 -25.49
N TYR A 574 5.79 4.57 -24.51
CA TYR A 574 7.00 3.79 -24.29
C TYR A 574 6.73 2.68 -23.28
N ALA A 575 7.43 1.57 -23.38
CA ALA A 575 7.31 0.45 -22.46
C ALA A 575 8.57 -0.41 -22.45
N VAL A 576 8.77 -1.12 -21.34
CA VAL A 576 9.84 -2.09 -21.13
C VAL A 576 9.22 -3.43 -20.71
N PRO A 577 9.43 -4.52 -21.48
CA PRO A 577 8.91 -5.83 -21.13
C PRO A 577 9.37 -6.32 -19.76
N ALA A 578 8.65 -7.29 -19.19
CA ALA A 578 9.03 -7.95 -17.94
C ALA A 578 10.45 -8.53 -18.01
N ARG A 579 11.20 -8.46 -16.90
CA ARG A 579 12.55 -9.05 -16.74
C ARG A 579 13.50 -8.70 -17.88
N SER A 580 13.48 -7.45 -18.31
CA SER A 580 14.26 -6.99 -19.46
C SER A 580 14.68 -5.52 -19.29
N ARG A 581 15.41 -5.00 -20.28
CA ARG A 581 15.81 -3.60 -20.32
C ARG A 581 15.53 -2.97 -21.68
N LYS A 582 15.54 -1.64 -21.76
CA LYS A 582 15.44 -0.91 -23.03
C LYS A 582 16.11 0.46 -22.96
N THR A 583 16.78 0.86 -24.06
CA THR A 583 17.37 2.19 -24.23
C THR A 583 16.48 3.02 -25.15
N PHE A 584 16.27 4.29 -24.82
CA PHE A 584 15.55 5.26 -25.65
C PHE A 584 16.47 6.43 -25.99
N ASN A 585 16.50 6.85 -27.25
CA ASN A 585 17.27 8.01 -27.69
C ASN A 585 16.52 9.30 -27.31
N ALA A 586 17.05 10.08 -26.37
CA ALA A 586 16.39 11.30 -25.90
C ALA A 586 16.29 12.35 -27.02
N ASN A 587 17.29 12.46 -27.90
CA ASN A 587 17.26 13.37 -29.05
C ASN A 587 16.11 13.04 -30.01
N GLU A 588 15.72 11.77 -30.16
CA GLU A 588 14.58 11.35 -30.98
C GLU A 588 13.24 11.54 -30.25
N VAL A 589 13.21 11.25 -28.94
CA VAL A 589 11.99 11.32 -28.12
C VAL A 589 11.56 12.78 -27.88
N LEU A 590 12.50 13.65 -27.51
CA LEU A 590 12.24 15.05 -27.21
C LEU A 590 12.27 15.91 -28.48
N GLY A 591 13.26 15.67 -29.33
CA GLY A 591 13.68 16.55 -30.43
C GLY A 591 15.02 17.22 -30.13
N ALA A 592 15.63 17.82 -31.15
CA ALA A 592 16.95 18.44 -31.05
C ALA A 592 16.91 19.88 -30.51
N GLY A 593 18.00 20.30 -29.85
CA GLY A 593 18.22 21.69 -29.44
C GLY A 593 17.56 22.11 -28.13
N PHE A 594 17.27 21.17 -27.24
CA PHE A 594 16.70 21.46 -25.93
C PHE A 594 17.71 21.25 -24.82
N GLN A 595 17.71 22.17 -23.87
CA GLN A 595 18.24 21.97 -22.52
C GLN A 595 17.10 21.40 -21.66
N ALA A 596 17.21 20.14 -21.24
CA ALA A 596 16.08 19.41 -20.68
C ALA A 596 16.45 18.60 -19.44
N SER A 597 15.66 18.72 -18.38
CA SER A 597 15.66 17.80 -17.25
C SER A 597 14.56 16.78 -17.50
N LEU A 598 14.60 15.65 -16.82
CA LEU A 598 13.69 14.54 -17.09
C LEU A 598 13.04 14.06 -15.79
N ALA A 599 11.72 13.89 -15.83
CA ALA A 599 10.99 13.03 -14.91
C ALA A 599 10.41 11.84 -15.69
N VAL A 600 10.70 10.63 -15.24
CA VAL A 600 10.16 9.39 -15.80
C VAL A 600 9.12 8.83 -14.83
N THR A 601 7.91 8.54 -15.31
CA THR A 601 6.93 7.78 -14.53
C THR A 601 6.62 6.44 -15.18
N SER A 602 6.36 5.42 -14.36
CA SER A 602 6.19 4.04 -14.79
C SER A 602 4.99 3.37 -14.11
N THR A 603 4.32 2.46 -14.79
CA THR A 603 3.21 1.65 -14.21
C THR A 603 3.66 0.48 -13.34
N LYS A 604 4.98 0.24 -13.28
CA LYS A 604 5.66 -0.76 -12.47
C LYS A 604 7.01 -0.21 -11.96
N PRO A 605 7.53 -0.69 -10.83
CA PRO A 605 8.88 -0.34 -10.40
C PRO A 605 9.94 -0.69 -11.45
N VAL A 606 10.72 0.30 -11.87
CA VAL A 606 11.83 0.22 -12.82
C VAL A 606 13.06 0.91 -12.25
N VAL A 607 14.20 0.83 -12.94
CA VAL A 607 15.42 1.58 -12.64
C VAL A 607 15.82 2.36 -13.87
N VAL A 608 16.29 3.61 -13.71
CA VAL A 608 16.58 4.50 -14.83
C VAL A 608 17.97 5.13 -14.69
N GLU A 609 18.76 5.05 -15.76
CA GLU A 609 20.04 5.74 -15.91
C GLU A 609 20.01 6.62 -17.16
N ARG A 610 20.78 7.72 -17.13
CA ARG A 610 20.90 8.67 -18.24
C ARG A 610 22.36 8.82 -18.67
N PRO A 611 22.82 8.02 -19.66
CA PRO A 611 24.11 8.25 -20.28
C PRO A 611 24.03 9.29 -21.39
N MET A 612 25.13 10.02 -21.54
CA MET A 612 25.29 11.09 -22.50
C MET A 612 26.70 11.02 -23.09
N TYR A 613 26.81 11.15 -24.41
CA TYR A 613 28.07 11.17 -25.14
C TYR A 613 28.15 12.45 -25.96
N PHE A 614 29.31 13.10 -25.99
CA PHE A 614 29.41 14.45 -26.51
C PHE A 614 30.75 14.83 -27.15
N ASP A 615 30.69 15.86 -28.01
CA ASP A 615 31.79 16.77 -28.37
C ASP A 615 31.44 18.16 -27.80
N TYR A 616 31.96 18.46 -26.62
CA TYR A 616 31.58 19.64 -25.87
C TYR A 616 32.29 20.90 -26.39
N LEU A 617 31.51 21.85 -26.91
CA LEU A 617 32.01 23.18 -27.29
C LEU A 617 32.16 24.10 -26.08
N GLY A 618 31.24 24.04 -25.11
CA GLY A 618 31.23 24.97 -23.98
C GLY A 618 31.22 26.44 -24.37
N ARG A 619 31.65 27.33 -23.46
CA ARG A 619 31.73 28.77 -23.76
C ARG A 619 32.96 29.13 -24.60
N GLY A 620 33.99 28.29 -24.60
CA GLY A 620 35.26 28.51 -25.29
C GLY A 620 35.43 27.83 -26.66
N ALA A 621 34.41 27.12 -27.18
CA ALA A 621 34.53 26.26 -28.38
C ALA A 621 35.65 25.20 -28.25
N HIS A 622 35.63 24.48 -27.13
CA HIS A 622 36.72 23.65 -26.63
C HIS A 622 36.95 22.33 -27.38
N HIS A 623 35.90 21.70 -27.89
CA HIS A 623 35.92 20.35 -28.45
C HIS A 623 36.48 19.31 -27.46
N TRP A 624 35.89 19.27 -26.26
CA TRP A 624 36.17 18.24 -25.27
C TRP A 624 35.22 17.07 -25.49
N GLU A 625 35.73 16.04 -26.15
CA GLU A 625 35.01 14.80 -26.40
C GLU A 625 34.93 13.98 -25.11
N GLY A 626 33.83 13.24 -24.93
CA GLY A 626 33.60 12.48 -23.71
C GLY A 626 32.24 11.82 -23.63
N GLY A 627 31.95 11.29 -22.45
CA GLY A 627 30.61 10.90 -22.06
C GLY A 627 30.52 10.68 -20.56
N HIS A 628 29.33 10.83 -20.00
CA HIS A 628 29.04 10.56 -18.60
C HIS A 628 27.70 9.86 -18.44
N CYS A 629 27.46 9.29 -17.26
CA CYS A 629 26.17 8.73 -16.88
C CYS A 629 25.83 9.17 -15.46
N VAL A 630 24.53 9.23 -15.16
CA VAL A 630 24.00 9.38 -13.81
C VAL A 630 22.91 8.34 -13.56
N MET A 631 22.93 7.77 -12.35
CA MET A 631 21.79 7.04 -11.80
C MET A 631 20.71 8.06 -11.42
N GLY A 632 19.48 7.89 -11.90
CA GLY A 632 18.40 8.78 -11.50
C GLY A 632 18.10 8.63 -10.00
N THR A 633 17.38 9.59 -9.42
CA THR A 633 16.84 9.44 -8.06
C THR A 633 15.33 9.22 -8.09
N PRO A 634 14.76 8.35 -7.23
CA PRO A 634 13.33 8.13 -7.18
C PRO A 634 12.54 9.24 -6.48
N ALA A 635 13.23 10.20 -5.85
CA ALA A 635 12.60 11.27 -5.09
C ALA A 635 13.32 12.61 -5.30
N LEU A 636 12.55 13.68 -5.21
CA LEU A 636 13.06 15.05 -5.14
C LEU A 636 13.37 15.40 -3.67
N ALA A 637 14.33 16.30 -3.46
CA ALA A 637 14.70 16.77 -2.13
C ALA A 637 14.65 18.30 -2.03
N THR A 638 14.62 18.81 -0.80
CA THR A 638 14.66 20.26 -0.53
C THR A 638 16.07 20.78 -0.33
N SER A 639 17.08 19.90 -0.38
CA SER A 639 18.50 20.27 -0.26
C SER A 639 19.37 19.35 -1.10
N PHE A 640 20.44 19.90 -1.67
CA PHE A 640 21.46 19.16 -2.40
C PHE A 640 22.85 19.72 -2.11
N TYR A 641 23.83 18.84 -1.96
CA TYR A 641 25.20 19.20 -1.64
C TYR A 641 26.17 18.59 -2.66
N PHE A 642 27.20 19.37 -3.01
CA PHE A 642 28.29 18.95 -3.89
C PHE A 642 29.64 19.30 -3.25
N ALA A 643 30.48 18.31 -3.00
CA ALA A 643 31.83 18.46 -2.44
C ALA A 643 32.92 18.76 -3.48
N GLU A 644 32.71 18.35 -4.74
CA GLU A 644 33.59 18.65 -5.87
C GLU A 644 33.07 19.85 -6.67
N GLY A 645 33.99 20.55 -7.34
CA GLY A 645 33.72 21.77 -8.09
C GLY A 645 34.99 22.56 -8.33
N THR A 646 35.26 22.94 -9.57
CA THR A 646 36.35 23.85 -9.91
C THR A 646 36.04 24.71 -11.14
N THR A 647 36.64 25.89 -11.17
CA THR A 647 36.58 26.88 -12.26
C THR A 647 38.00 27.23 -12.73
N ARG A 648 38.96 26.35 -12.44
CA ARG A 648 40.33 26.46 -12.92
C ARG A 648 40.38 26.38 -14.45
N GLU A 649 41.47 26.85 -15.01
CA GLU A 649 41.77 26.64 -16.42
C GLU A 649 41.68 25.15 -16.77
N GLY A 650 41.03 24.84 -17.89
CA GLY A 650 40.77 23.46 -18.30
C GLY A 650 39.49 22.84 -17.73
N PHE A 651 38.64 23.59 -17.02
CA PHE A 651 37.37 23.10 -16.49
C PHE A 651 36.21 24.07 -16.72
N GLU A 652 35.06 23.53 -17.11
CA GLU A 652 33.77 24.23 -17.13
C GLU A 652 32.76 23.45 -16.28
N ALA A 653 32.45 23.97 -15.09
CA ALA A 653 31.47 23.40 -14.16
C ALA A 653 30.14 24.15 -14.21
N TRP A 654 29.04 23.41 -14.16
CA TRP A 654 27.67 23.93 -14.18
C TRP A 654 26.85 23.38 -13.02
N ILE A 655 25.81 24.10 -12.63
CA ILE A 655 24.78 23.60 -11.72
C ILE A 655 23.46 23.59 -12.49
N THR A 656 22.82 22.43 -12.57
CA THR A 656 21.55 22.25 -13.26
C THR A 656 20.45 22.02 -12.22
N LEU A 657 19.36 22.78 -12.32
CA LEU A 657 18.26 22.77 -11.35
C LEU A 657 16.96 22.38 -12.05
N GLN A 658 16.32 21.29 -11.63
CA GLN A 658 15.00 20.88 -12.14
C GLN A 658 13.88 21.42 -11.24
N ASN A 659 12.85 21.99 -11.85
CA ASN A 659 11.57 22.26 -11.19
C ASN A 659 10.44 21.52 -11.92
N PRO A 660 9.98 20.36 -11.41
CA PRO A 660 8.88 19.62 -12.00
C PRO A 660 7.50 20.13 -11.56
N HIS A 661 7.43 21.10 -10.65
CA HIS A 661 6.16 21.65 -10.16
C HIS A 661 5.48 22.53 -11.19
N ASP A 662 4.17 22.72 -11.04
CA ASP A 662 3.36 23.61 -11.88
C ASP A 662 3.46 25.10 -11.50
N HIS A 663 4.35 25.45 -10.58
CA HIS A 663 4.63 26.80 -10.10
C HIS A 663 6.15 27.04 -9.95
N PRO A 664 6.63 28.29 -10.04
CA PRO A 664 8.05 28.59 -9.87
C PRO A 664 8.51 28.33 -8.43
N ILE A 665 9.78 27.94 -8.28
CA ILE A 665 10.44 27.76 -6.99
C ILE A 665 11.67 28.68 -6.89
N THR A 666 12.15 28.89 -5.66
CA THR A 666 13.39 29.61 -5.40
C THR A 666 14.40 28.67 -4.75
N VAL A 667 15.58 28.55 -5.35
CA VAL A 667 16.71 27.76 -4.85
C VAL A 667 17.79 28.70 -4.34
N GLU A 668 18.09 28.61 -3.05
CA GLU A 668 19.20 29.31 -2.40
C GLU A 668 20.47 28.45 -2.48
N ALA A 669 21.60 29.07 -2.81
CA ALA A 669 22.87 28.40 -3.03
C ALA A 669 24.01 29.06 -2.25
N ALA A 670 24.71 28.27 -1.45
CA ALA A 670 25.93 28.65 -0.74
C ALA A 670 27.14 27.95 -1.35
N TYR A 671 27.98 28.69 -2.08
CA TYR A 671 29.23 28.19 -2.64
C TYR A 671 30.39 28.42 -1.67
N GLN A 672 30.98 27.35 -1.14
CA GLN A 672 32.14 27.44 -0.26
C GLN A 672 33.42 27.27 -1.07
N LEU A 673 34.37 28.21 -0.93
CA LEU A 673 35.59 28.23 -1.72
C LEU A 673 36.71 27.42 -1.08
N GLY A 674 37.65 26.96 -1.92
CA GLY A 674 38.84 26.25 -1.47
C GLY A 674 39.69 27.06 -0.47
N PRO A 675 40.54 26.39 0.35
CA PRO A 675 41.34 27.05 1.36
C PRO A 675 42.15 28.24 0.83
N GLY A 676 41.96 29.41 1.45
CA GLY A 676 42.65 30.65 1.07
C GLY A 676 42.12 31.34 -0.20
N GLN A 677 41.02 30.84 -0.80
CA GLN A 677 40.47 31.39 -2.05
C GLN A 677 39.35 32.41 -1.87
N GLY A 678 38.85 32.61 -0.64
CA GLY A 678 37.87 33.65 -0.31
C GLY A 678 36.83 33.20 0.72
N ASN A 679 35.85 34.07 0.99
CA ASN A 679 34.67 33.72 1.78
C ASN A 679 33.64 32.98 0.90
N PRO A 680 32.68 32.25 1.51
CA PRO A 680 31.55 31.69 0.77
C PRO A 680 30.76 32.75 -0.01
N VAL A 681 30.16 32.32 -1.12
CA VAL A 681 29.37 33.14 -2.03
C VAL A 681 27.92 32.65 -2.01
N GLU A 682 26.99 33.52 -1.65
CA GLU A 682 25.55 33.21 -1.59
C GLU A 682 24.84 33.67 -2.87
N ARG A 683 23.90 32.89 -3.37
CA ARG A 683 23.04 33.18 -4.53
C ARG A 683 21.62 32.66 -4.33
N SER A 684 20.68 33.28 -5.05
CA SER A 684 19.27 32.90 -5.08
C SER A 684 18.85 32.79 -6.54
N TYR A 685 18.25 31.67 -6.91
CA TYR A 685 17.84 31.35 -8.28
C TYR A 685 16.33 31.11 -8.34
N GLU A 686 15.65 31.77 -9.27
CA GLU A 686 14.26 31.47 -9.58
C GLU A 686 14.22 30.43 -10.70
N VAL A 687 13.55 29.30 -10.45
CA VAL A 687 13.37 28.23 -11.44
C VAL A 687 11.88 28.16 -11.81
N GLY A 688 11.57 28.44 -13.07
CA GLY A 688 10.18 28.51 -13.56
C GLY A 688 9.42 27.18 -13.41
N ALA A 689 8.09 27.25 -13.41
CA ALA A 689 7.20 26.09 -13.38
C ALA A 689 7.46 25.13 -14.55
N GLY A 690 7.54 23.82 -14.28
CA GLY A 690 7.73 22.77 -15.28
C GLY A 690 8.94 23.02 -16.18
N SER A 691 9.99 23.62 -15.62
CA SER A 691 11.18 24.05 -16.34
C SER A 691 12.45 23.63 -15.58
N ARG A 692 13.60 24.05 -16.12
CA ARG A 692 14.89 23.90 -15.46
C ARG A 692 15.69 25.20 -15.56
N LEU A 693 16.81 25.26 -14.86
CA LEU A 693 17.79 26.32 -14.96
C LEU A 693 19.21 25.76 -15.01
N THR A 694 20.06 26.34 -15.86
CA THR A 694 21.49 26.02 -15.99
C THR A 694 22.33 27.21 -15.55
N VAL A 695 23.15 27.02 -14.52
CA VAL A 695 24.02 28.05 -13.94
C VAL A 695 25.48 27.72 -14.26
N PHE A 696 26.21 28.67 -14.83
CA PHE A 696 27.65 28.53 -15.05
C PHE A 696 28.42 28.92 -13.79
N ALA A 697 29.12 27.99 -13.15
CA ALA A 697 29.68 28.22 -11.82
C ALA A 697 30.69 29.38 -11.79
N ALA A 698 31.49 29.57 -12.86
CA ALA A 698 32.49 30.64 -12.90
C ALA A 698 31.88 32.06 -12.94
N ASP A 699 30.64 32.22 -13.44
CA ASP A 699 29.93 33.52 -13.36
C ASP A 699 29.57 33.85 -11.90
N GLU A 700 29.43 32.84 -11.05
CA GLU A 700 28.99 32.99 -9.67
C GLU A 700 30.15 33.15 -8.69
N VAL A 701 31.15 32.26 -8.78
CA VAL A 701 32.28 32.22 -7.84
C VAL A 701 33.55 32.89 -8.38
N GLY A 702 33.59 33.20 -9.68
CA GLY A 702 34.75 33.70 -10.39
C GLY A 702 35.69 32.58 -10.86
N TYR A 703 36.55 32.89 -11.83
CA TYR A 703 37.53 31.95 -12.40
C TYR A 703 38.68 31.60 -11.44
N GLY A 704 39.27 30.42 -11.62
CA GLY A 704 40.44 29.97 -10.88
C GLY A 704 40.16 29.54 -9.43
N LYS A 705 38.91 29.16 -9.15
CA LYS A 705 38.43 28.77 -7.81
C LYS A 705 38.06 27.31 -7.78
N ASP A 706 38.38 26.64 -6.68
CA ASP A 706 37.72 25.41 -6.29
C ASP A 706 36.55 25.76 -5.39
N PHE A 707 35.45 25.02 -5.53
CA PHE A 707 34.25 25.27 -4.76
C PHE A 707 33.54 23.96 -4.42
N SER A 708 32.70 24.04 -3.38
CA SER A 708 31.63 23.09 -3.09
C SER A 708 30.32 23.89 -3.03
N ALA A 709 29.18 23.25 -3.26
CA ALA A 709 27.88 23.91 -3.22
C ALA A 709 26.95 23.26 -2.19
N ALA A 710 26.18 24.07 -1.47
CA ALA A 710 25.02 23.64 -0.71
C ALA A 710 23.81 24.40 -1.23
N LEU A 711 22.81 23.66 -1.73
CA LEU A 711 21.61 24.18 -2.35
C LEU A 711 20.42 23.85 -1.46
N SER A 712 19.45 24.76 -1.35
CA SER A 712 18.22 24.54 -0.59
C SER A 712 17.03 25.26 -1.21
N SER A 713 15.83 24.72 -1.02
CA SER A 713 14.57 25.30 -1.50
C SER A 713 13.46 25.02 -0.49
N GLY A 714 12.44 25.88 -0.46
CA GLY A 714 11.23 25.63 0.33
C GLY A 714 10.37 24.49 -0.23
N GLU A 715 10.55 24.15 -1.51
CA GLU A 715 9.84 23.09 -2.23
C GLU A 715 10.84 22.07 -2.82
N PRO A 716 10.47 20.79 -2.98
CA PRO A 716 11.36 19.77 -3.52
C PRO A 716 11.82 20.07 -4.95
N PHE A 717 13.09 19.82 -5.25
CA PHE A 717 13.69 20.00 -6.58
C PHE A 717 14.72 18.89 -6.82
N LEU A 718 15.46 18.97 -7.92
CA LEU A 718 16.64 18.16 -8.14
C LEU A 718 17.79 19.05 -8.61
N ALA A 719 19.01 18.74 -8.17
CA ALA A 719 20.22 19.37 -8.67
C ALA A 719 21.22 18.34 -9.17
N GLU A 720 21.81 18.63 -10.34
CA GLU A 720 22.96 17.93 -10.89
C GLU A 720 24.12 18.91 -11.13
N ARG A 721 25.33 18.38 -11.21
CA ARG A 721 26.54 19.17 -11.46
C ARG A 721 27.39 18.52 -12.55
N PRO A 722 27.19 18.92 -13.82
CA PRO A 722 28.08 18.51 -14.87
C PRO A 722 29.35 19.36 -14.91
N VAL A 723 30.46 18.69 -15.17
CA VAL A 723 31.78 19.29 -15.37
C VAL A 723 32.37 18.74 -16.65
N TYR A 724 32.81 19.62 -17.53
CA TYR A 724 33.57 19.27 -18.73
C TYR A 724 35.00 19.77 -18.57
N PHE A 725 35.97 19.00 -19.06
CA PHE A 725 37.37 19.29 -18.76
C PHE A 725 38.36 18.90 -19.86
N ALA A 726 39.49 19.60 -19.87
CA ALA A 726 40.78 19.15 -20.36
C ALA A 726 41.76 19.14 -19.19
N TYR A 727 41.89 17.98 -18.58
CA TYR A 727 42.70 17.72 -17.40
C TYR A 727 44.17 17.54 -17.78
N GLU A 728 45.07 18.24 -17.09
CA GLU A 728 46.52 17.99 -17.16
C GLU A 728 47.12 18.07 -15.75
N HIS A 729 47.62 16.94 -15.25
CA HIS A 729 48.29 16.88 -13.96
C HIS A 729 49.24 15.69 -13.88
N ALA A 730 50.39 15.86 -13.22
CA ALA A 730 51.39 14.81 -12.98
C ALA A 730 51.68 13.87 -14.18
N GLY A 731 51.70 14.42 -15.40
CA GLY A 731 51.99 13.68 -16.63
C GLY A 731 50.82 12.93 -17.27
N LEU A 732 49.63 12.99 -16.68
CA LEU A 732 48.37 12.55 -17.29
C LEU A 732 47.71 13.74 -17.97
N ALA A 733 47.32 13.56 -19.23
CA ALA A 733 46.44 14.45 -19.96
C ALA A 733 45.18 13.67 -20.35
N ALA A 734 44.00 14.23 -20.10
CA ALA A 734 42.74 13.60 -20.45
C ALA A 734 41.69 14.68 -20.76
N ARG A 735 40.74 14.37 -21.63
CA ARG A 735 39.55 15.20 -21.88
C ARG A 735 38.31 14.41 -21.52
N GLY A 736 37.22 15.11 -21.25
CA GLY A 736 35.97 14.44 -20.96
C GLY A 736 34.99 15.34 -20.24
N GLY A 737 34.07 14.69 -19.56
CA GLY A 737 33.16 15.32 -18.63
C GLY A 737 32.49 14.28 -17.77
N HIS A 738 31.97 14.73 -16.64
CA HIS A 738 31.27 13.90 -15.67
C HIS A 738 30.11 14.68 -15.07
N CYS A 739 29.13 13.97 -14.52
CA CYS A 739 28.00 14.56 -13.84
C CYS A 739 27.64 13.72 -12.62
N VAL A 740 27.10 14.37 -11.59
CA VAL A 740 26.57 13.73 -10.39
C VAL A 740 25.25 14.41 -10.00
N ILE A 741 24.33 13.63 -9.43
CA ILE A 741 23.24 14.16 -8.60
C ILE A 741 23.83 14.50 -7.23
N GLY A 742 23.48 15.65 -6.67
CA GLY A 742 23.99 16.07 -5.37
C GLY A 742 23.55 15.14 -4.23
N ALA A 743 24.33 15.09 -3.15
CA ALA A 743 23.88 14.44 -1.92
C ALA A 743 22.68 15.19 -1.31
N GLU A 744 21.64 14.51 -0.87
CA GLU A 744 20.47 15.17 -0.25
C GLU A 744 20.78 15.73 1.15
N ALA A 745 21.77 15.14 1.84
CA ALA A 745 22.24 15.57 3.15
C ALA A 745 23.72 15.21 3.34
N PRO A 746 24.44 15.92 4.24
CA PRO A 746 25.68 15.42 4.81
C PRO A 746 25.44 14.13 5.60
N ALA A 747 26.42 13.24 5.63
CA ALA A 747 26.37 11.98 6.36
C ALA A 747 27.65 11.71 7.16
N GLY A 748 27.50 10.90 8.20
CA GLY A 748 28.61 10.49 9.06
C GLY A 748 29.53 9.45 8.43
N GLU A 749 29.12 8.80 7.33
CA GLU A 749 29.93 7.81 6.63
C GLU A 749 29.54 7.72 5.14
N TRP A 750 30.55 7.56 4.29
CA TRP A 750 30.44 7.50 2.83
C TRP A 750 31.27 6.34 2.27
N LEU A 751 30.69 5.59 1.34
CA LEU A 751 31.28 4.40 0.73
C LEU A 751 31.41 4.55 -0.79
N PHE A 752 32.54 4.08 -1.32
CA PHE A 752 32.85 4.11 -2.75
C PHE A 752 33.26 2.73 -3.25
N ALA A 753 32.45 2.26 -4.19
CA ALA A 753 32.55 1.04 -4.98
C ALA A 753 33.90 0.87 -5.68
N GLU A 754 34.29 1.86 -6.48
CA GLU A 754 35.40 1.87 -7.41
C GLU A 754 36.59 2.72 -6.91
N GLY A 755 37.76 2.45 -7.50
CA GLY A 755 38.96 3.26 -7.40
C GLY A 755 40.14 2.52 -8.02
N TYR A 756 41.03 3.27 -8.66
CA TYR A 756 42.29 2.72 -9.17
C TYR A 756 43.40 3.76 -9.13
N THR A 757 44.55 3.38 -8.59
CA THR A 757 45.73 4.27 -8.40
C THR A 757 46.90 3.89 -9.30
N GLY A 758 46.63 3.19 -10.40
CA GLY A 758 47.62 2.90 -11.43
C GLY A 758 48.17 4.18 -12.08
N SER A 759 49.30 4.06 -12.79
CA SER A 759 50.01 5.23 -13.35
C SER A 759 49.23 6.01 -14.42
N SER A 760 48.18 5.42 -15.00
CA SER A 760 47.32 6.07 -15.98
C SER A 760 46.02 6.61 -15.39
N PHE A 761 45.89 6.63 -14.06
CA PHE A 761 44.72 7.09 -13.33
C PHE A 761 45.13 8.08 -12.25
N GLN A 762 44.30 9.10 -12.04
CA GLN A 762 44.42 10.05 -10.94
C GLN A 762 43.09 10.20 -10.25
N GLN A 763 43.03 9.66 -9.04
CA GLN A 763 41.85 9.69 -8.20
C GLN A 763 42.02 10.73 -7.10
N TRP A 764 40.97 11.50 -6.86
CA TRP A 764 40.88 12.42 -5.75
C TRP A 764 39.69 12.07 -4.85
N MET A 765 39.73 12.58 -3.63
CA MET A 765 38.60 12.56 -2.71
C MET A 765 38.32 13.99 -2.28
N CYS A 766 37.12 14.48 -2.60
CA CYS A 766 36.64 15.82 -2.29
C CYS A 766 35.69 15.73 -1.10
N LEU A 767 36.02 16.43 -0.01
CA LEU A 767 35.27 16.39 1.24
C LEU A 767 34.82 17.80 1.59
N GLN A 768 33.51 17.99 1.72
CA GLN A 768 32.89 19.25 2.12
C GLN A 768 32.34 19.14 3.53
N ASN A 769 32.66 20.13 4.36
CA ASN A 769 32.03 20.34 5.65
C ASN A 769 31.15 21.59 5.59
N PRO A 770 29.81 21.45 5.45
CA PRO A 770 28.93 22.60 5.39
C PRO A 770 28.70 23.27 6.77
N SER A 771 29.07 22.61 7.86
CA SER A 771 28.82 23.04 9.24
C SER A 771 29.77 24.15 9.72
N PRO A 772 29.36 24.99 10.70
CA PRO A 772 30.25 25.96 11.36
C PRO A 772 31.29 25.35 12.32
N GLU A 773 31.34 24.03 12.49
CA GLU A 773 32.31 23.33 13.35
C GLU A 773 33.26 22.46 12.51
N ASP A 774 34.50 22.28 12.97
CA ASP A 774 35.47 21.39 12.31
C ASP A 774 35.04 19.92 12.44
N ALA A 775 35.18 19.15 11.36
CA ALA A 775 35.02 17.70 11.36
C ALA A 775 36.37 16.99 11.32
N VAL A 776 36.40 15.75 11.82
CA VAL A 776 37.56 14.86 11.74
C VAL A 776 37.09 13.54 11.14
N VAL A 777 37.69 13.18 10.01
CA VAL A 777 37.32 11.96 9.28
C VAL A 777 38.45 10.94 9.26
N GLU A 778 38.08 9.68 9.26
CA GLU A 778 38.91 8.52 8.99
C GLU A 778 38.67 8.08 7.54
N VAL A 779 39.75 7.91 6.78
CA VAL A 779 39.72 7.33 5.42
C VAL A 779 40.39 5.97 5.45
N VAL A 780 39.67 4.96 4.97
CA VAL A 780 40.12 3.57 4.86
C VAL A 780 40.00 3.12 3.41
N TYR A 781 40.99 2.35 2.94
CA TYR A 781 41.01 1.77 1.60
C TYR A 781 41.01 0.25 1.67
N TYR A 782 40.12 -0.37 0.91
CA TYR A 782 40.05 -1.82 0.75
C TYR A 782 40.60 -2.18 -0.62
N THR A 783 41.77 -2.78 -0.67
CA THR A 783 42.48 -3.05 -1.94
C THR A 783 42.34 -4.50 -2.37
N GLN A 784 42.27 -4.73 -3.68
CA GLN A 784 42.27 -6.08 -4.24
C GLN A 784 43.63 -6.78 -4.00
N GLU A 785 44.72 -6.01 -4.02
CA GLU A 785 46.09 -6.54 -3.99
C GLU A 785 46.62 -6.78 -2.57
N ALA A 786 46.22 -5.98 -1.59
CA ALA A 786 46.79 -6.01 -0.23
C ALA A 786 45.73 -6.09 0.90
N GLY A 787 44.44 -6.15 0.58
CA GLY A 787 43.36 -6.06 1.56
C GLY A 787 43.20 -4.64 2.12
N GLU A 788 42.71 -4.52 3.36
CA GLU A 788 42.57 -3.23 4.04
C GLU A 788 43.93 -2.56 4.29
N LEU A 789 44.06 -1.29 3.87
CA LEU A 789 45.19 -0.44 4.20
C LEU A 789 44.97 0.30 5.53
N PRO A 790 46.04 0.68 6.26
CA PRO A 790 45.90 1.41 7.52
C PRO A 790 45.07 2.69 7.39
N ALA A 791 44.08 2.81 8.27
CA ALA A 791 43.22 3.99 8.39
C ALA A 791 44.05 5.27 8.62
N ARG A 792 43.63 6.37 8.00
CA ARG A 792 44.28 7.68 8.15
C ARG A 792 43.25 8.75 8.49
N THR A 793 43.59 9.59 9.46
CA THR A 793 42.72 10.65 9.96
C THR A 793 43.11 12.01 9.40
N LEU A 794 42.11 12.82 9.06
CA LEU A 794 42.31 14.18 8.56
C LEU A 794 41.18 15.10 9.04
N SER A 795 41.48 16.39 9.19
CA SER A 795 40.51 17.40 9.63
C SER A 795 39.91 18.11 8.42
N VAL A 796 38.59 18.27 8.42
CA VAL A 796 37.82 19.05 7.44
C VAL A 796 37.32 20.31 8.15
N PRO A 797 37.96 21.48 7.95
CA PRO A 797 37.62 22.70 8.68
C PRO A 797 36.17 23.12 8.47
N ALA A 798 35.62 23.88 9.44
CA ALA A 798 34.29 24.47 9.36
C ALA A 798 34.08 25.27 8.06
N ARG A 799 32.93 25.05 7.40
CA ARG A 799 32.51 25.76 6.16
C ARG A 799 33.57 25.74 5.07
N ALA A 800 34.26 24.63 4.95
CA ALA A 800 35.36 24.47 4.00
C ALA A 800 35.25 23.13 3.27
N ARG A 801 35.92 23.08 2.13
CA ARG A 801 36.23 21.84 1.43
C ARG A 801 37.72 21.54 1.45
N ILE A 802 38.05 20.27 1.33
CA ILE A 802 39.42 19.79 1.10
C ILE A 802 39.44 18.76 -0.03
N THR A 803 40.61 18.59 -0.65
CA THR A 803 40.83 17.61 -1.72
C THR A 803 42.06 16.78 -1.40
N LEU A 804 41.91 15.46 -1.46
CA LEU A 804 42.95 14.50 -1.11
C LEU A 804 43.42 13.74 -2.35
N PRO A 805 44.72 13.77 -2.73
CA PRO A 805 45.27 12.93 -3.80
C PRO A 805 45.31 11.47 -3.36
N VAL A 806 44.40 10.62 -3.87
CA VAL A 806 44.30 9.22 -3.43
C VAL A 806 45.52 8.42 -3.87
N ASN A 807 46.09 8.69 -5.05
CA ASN A 807 47.33 8.03 -5.52
C ASN A 807 48.52 8.20 -4.56
N GLU A 808 48.62 9.35 -3.89
CA GLU A 808 49.66 9.61 -2.88
C GLU A 808 49.25 9.08 -1.51
N HIS A 809 47.96 9.18 -1.19
CA HIS A 809 47.45 8.81 0.11
C HIS A 809 47.37 7.28 0.30
N ALA A 810 46.74 6.54 -0.62
CA ALA A 810 46.70 5.08 -0.59
C ALA A 810 48.05 4.47 -1.01
N GLY A 811 48.76 5.13 -1.94
CA GLY A 811 49.92 4.59 -2.64
C GLY A 811 49.56 4.14 -4.07
N PRO A 812 50.57 3.91 -4.93
CA PRO A 812 50.33 3.64 -6.34
C PRO A 812 49.99 2.16 -6.62
N GLY A 813 49.18 1.95 -7.66
CA GLY A 813 48.98 0.63 -8.28
C GLY A 813 47.93 -0.27 -7.62
N TYR A 814 47.05 0.29 -6.80
CA TYR A 814 45.95 -0.46 -6.15
C TYR A 814 44.62 -0.29 -6.88
N GLN A 815 43.89 -1.39 -7.05
CA GLN A 815 42.44 -1.37 -7.23
C GLN A 815 41.80 -1.29 -5.85
N LEU A 816 41.02 -0.25 -5.59
CA LEU A 816 40.60 0.07 -4.22
C LEU A 816 39.16 0.55 -4.14
N SER A 817 38.49 0.17 -3.05
CA SER A 817 37.27 0.83 -2.57
C SER A 817 37.63 1.76 -1.42
N THR A 818 36.82 2.79 -1.19
CA THR A 818 37.10 3.80 -0.16
C THR A 818 35.94 3.90 0.83
N ARG A 819 36.27 4.01 2.12
CA ARG A 819 35.35 4.41 3.18
C ARG A 819 35.84 5.70 3.81
N VAL A 820 34.96 6.68 3.92
CA VAL A 820 35.21 7.94 4.63
C VAL A 820 34.22 8.03 5.78
N ARG A 821 34.70 8.06 7.03
CA ARG A 821 33.87 8.07 8.23
C ARG A 821 34.20 9.25 9.12
N VAL A 822 33.20 10.01 9.53
CA VAL A 822 33.32 11.04 10.57
C VAL A 822 33.55 10.35 11.93
N THR A 823 34.64 10.73 12.59
CA THR A 823 35.05 10.21 13.90
C THR A 823 34.82 11.21 15.03
N SER A 824 34.75 12.50 14.70
CA SER A 824 34.43 13.60 15.61
C SER A 824 33.95 14.81 14.81
N GLY A 825 33.06 15.61 15.39
CA GLY A 825 32.50 16.80 14.74
C GLY A 825 31.25 16.50 13.90
N PRO A 826 30.84 17.44 13.02
CA PRO A 826 29.63 17.32 12.21
C PRO A 826 29.81 16.40 10.99
N ASP A 827 28.67 15.98 10.44
CA ASP A 827 28.60 15.21 9.20
C ASP A 827 29.12 16.00 7.98
N ILE A 828 29.62 15.27 6.99
CA ILE A 828 30.26 15.85 5.78
C ILE A 828 29.62 15.30 4.50
N VAL A 829 30.03 15.83 3.36
CA VAL A 829 29.69 15.31 2.02
C VAL A 829 30.98 14.86 1.33
N ALA A 830 30.93 13.75 0.59
CA ALA A 830 32.09 13.18 -0.07
C ALA A 830 31.83 12.83 -1.55
N GLU A 831 32.74 13.24 -2.42
CA GLU A 831 32.77 12.94 -3.86
C GLU A 831 34.14 12.40 -4.29
N ARG A 832 34.15 11.57 -5.34
CA ARG A 832 35.34 10.89 -5.86
C ARG A 832 35.51 11.16 -7.36
N PRO A 833 36.12 12.29 -7.75
CA PRO A 833 36.50 12.49 -9.14
C PRO A 833 37.76 11.67 -9.47
N MET A 834 37.76 11.08 -10.66
CA MET A 834 38.85 10.28 -11.19
C MET A 834 39.08 10.63 -12.66
N TYR A 835 40.33 10.88 -13.03
CA TYR A 835 40.75 11.18 -14.41
C TYR A 835 41.69 10.10 -14.90
N PHE A 836 41.59 9.72 -16.17
CA PHE A 836 42.35 8.59 -16.68
C PHE A 836 42.64 8.66 -18.19
N SER A 837 43.62 7.87 -18.58
CA SER A 837 43.80 7.39 -19.96
C SER A 837 43.78 5.86 -19.91
N TYR A 838 42.68 5.27 -20.38
CA TYR A 838 42.39 3.85 -20.20
C TYR A 838 42.74 3.03 -21.44
N GLY A 839 43.35 1.86 -21.22
CA GLY A 839 43.54 0.84 -22.25
C GLY A 839 44.23 1.36 -23.53
N PRO A 840 43.56 1.34 -24.70
CA PRO A 840 44.10 1.85 -25.98
C PRO A 840 44.42 3.35 -26.02
N GLY A 841 44.20 4.10 -24.94
CA GLY A 841 44.32 5.55 -24.88
C GLY A 841 42.97 6.25 -24.91
N TRP A 842 41.93 5.64 -24.33
CA TRP A 842 40.63 6.26 -24.12
C TRP A 842 40.73 7.24 -22.97
N ASP A 843 40.77 8.52 -23.29
CA ASP A 843 40.90 9.57 -22.30
C ASP A 843 39.53 9.87 -21.69
N GLY A 844 39.49 10.14 -20.39
CA GLY A 844 38.22 10.38 -19.72
C GLY A 844 38.36 10.74 -18.25
N GLY A 845 37.22 10.81 -17.61
CA GLY A 845 37.12 11.02 -16.18
C GLY A 845 35.67 10.98 -15.74
N HIS A 846 35.44 10.56 -14.51
CA HIS A 846 34.13 10.45 -13.92
C HIS A 846 34.17 10.89 -12.45
N ASP A 847 33.00 11.10 -11.88
CA ASP A 847 32.83 11.47 -10.48
C ASP A 847 31.59 10.75 -9.97
N VAL A 848 31.56 10.50 -8.66
CA VAL A 848 30.41 9.94 -7.96
C VAL A 848 30.31 10.60 -6.60
N VAL A 849 29.08 10.94 -6.21
CA VAL A 849 28.73 11.15 -4.80
C VAL A 849 28.70 9.77 -4.15
N GLY A 850 29.39 9.62 -3.03
CA GLY A 850 29.48 8.32 -2.35
C GLY A 850 28.12 7.81 -1.87
N CYS A 851 28.03 6.51 -1.60
CA CYS A 851 26.88 5.95 -0.90
C CYS A 851 26.94 6.35 0.58
N ALA A 852 25.99 7.18 1.03
CA ALA A 852 25.86 7.56 2.43
C ALA A 852 25.36 6.38 3.29
N VAL A 853 25.93 6.20 4.48
CA VAL A 853 25.52 5.16 5.43
C VAL A 853 24.78 5.79 6.62
N GLY A 854 23.52 5.37 6.83
CA GLY A 854 22.62 5.93 7.85
C GLY A 854 21.86 7.16 7.30
N ASP A 855 20.56 7.33 7.53
CA ASP A 855 19.77 6.94 8.71
C ASP A 855 19.25 5.50 8.82
#